data_AF-A0A6J3R3B6-F1
#
_entry.id   AF-A0A6J3R3B6-F1
#
_cell.length_a   1.000
_cell.length_b   1.000
_cell.length_c   1.000
_cell.angle_alpha   90.00
_cell.angle_beta   90.00
_cell.angle_gamma   90.00
#
_symmetry.space_group_name_H-M   'P 1'
#
loop_
_entity.id
_entity.type
_entity.pdbx_description
1 polymer ?
#
loop_
_entity_poly.entity_id
_entity_poly.type
_entity_poly.pdbx_seq_one_letter_code
_entity_poly.pdbx_strand_id
1 'polypeptide(L)'
;MGGCFCIPWEPSLSWGPGKETSSKDPTISTEIISSSENKEKCFLPQNMTPDLTLSFSVKSRSRRCVNGPLQEAARRRLWALENEDQEVRALFKDLSARLVCIQSQKAQFLITFKTMEEIWKFSTYLNLGYVSMCLEHLLFDHKYWLNCRLVEDTEIHVSVDDKHLETIYLGLLIQEELFSFSAGHFFCRATCSMAQPAEKEGEYLTLCKNELISVKTAEGEFEWEGVSLVTGQRGLVPVSALEPLPLPFHQWFLKNYPGSCGLSRKRDWTGSYQIGRGKCKAWKEYEREEKDELNFHQGESIEIIGFVIPGLQWFIGKSALSGEVGFVPTRNIDPDSYSPMSKNATFFSDEERCSLGVPGSDRKAECASFLHTLAQTDITSVYRLSGFESIQSLPNDLSASQPEGFKETRPGGAWEEHQAVGSRQSSSSEDSSLEEELLSASSDTYHLPEPDDLDDPELLMDLNTGQEEEEAENFTPILAFLDHEGYADHFKSLYDFSFSFLTTSFYSYSEEDELVAYLEASRKWAKRSHMTWAHARLCFLLGRLSVRKVKLSQARVYFEEAIHILNGAFKDLSLAAALYINLAAIYLRQRLRHKGSGLLEKAGAMLVCLPDREYSAKSELDVVAYVLRQGIVSGSCPLEARACFLAVRLLLILGRHDEVLPFAERLQLLSGHPPTLDAATTILSFLYDKKYLPHLAVASVRQRGTQSTQGMALPIWQVHLVLQNTTKLLGIPSPSWGEVSSLACPALRQALAACEEQVDQSTQRTLCLILSKVYLQHRSPDGAIHYLSQALMLGQLLSEQEAFESSLCLAWAYLLASQAKKALDILEPLLYSLKETESVTQKGVVHNLLGLALQGEGQVNRAANSYLWALNRAQEARDVRNQAVALANLGHLTLKSWTQQPARDYLLQAVQLYSKLQASMETDMELVQVLLWLAQVEVYRHQLASGRFCYEMALLFGLRHQHLKSQLQVTKSLCHFYSSVSPSPEACITYHEHWLALAQQLRDREMEGRLLESLGQLYRNLNTARSLRRSLTCIKESLRIFVDLGERDKAAEAWLGAGRLHYLMQEDELVELYLQAGAVPLARRMKAVKTELRIFNKLTELQISLEGYEKALEFATLAARLSTVAVFQFLGDQRQELVAFHRLATVYYSLHMYEMAEDCYLKTLSLCPPWLQSPKEGLYYAKVYYRLGQLTFYQLKDAHDATEYFRLALAAAVLLGDEELQDIIRTRLDHICQSPLWHSSPSGRSSERARWLSGGGLAL
;
A
#
# COMPACT_ATOMS: atom_id res chain seq x y z
N MET A 1 -13.81 38.55 -10.31
CA MET A 1 -13.21 38.78 -11.64
C MET A 1 -13.06 37.43 -12.33
N GLY A 2 -13.43 37.39 -13.61
CA GLY A 2 -13.91 36.19 -14.31
C GLY A 2 -12.87 35.12 -14.66
N GLY A 3 -13.35 33.88 -14.71
CA GLY A 3 -12.73 32.77 -15.43
C GLY A 3 -13.78 32.21 -16.39
N CYS A 4 -13.58 32.43 -17.69
CA CYS A 4 -14.44 31.93 -18.77
C CYS A 4 -14.36 30.40 -18.85
N PHE A 5 -15.51 29.72 -18.82
CA PHE A 5 -15.62 28.32 -19.21
C PHE A 5 -15.49 28.22 -20.73
N CYS A 6 -14.35 27.70 -21.22
CA CYS A 6 -14.19 27.34 -22.62
C CYS A 6 -14.77 25.94 -22.86
N ILE A 7 -15.78 25.85 -23.72
CA ILE A 7 -16.37 24.61 -24.22
C ILE A 7 -15.54 24.19 -25.45
N PRO A 8 -14.93 22.99 -25.50
CA PRO A 8 -14.32 22.51 -26.73
C PRO A 8 -15.42 22.01 -27.69
N TRP A 9 -15.58 22.73 -28.79
CA TRP A 9 -16.25 22.24 -30.00
C TRP A 9 -15.31 21.29 -30.74
N GLU A 10 -15.72 20.05 -30.98
CA GLU A 10 -15.10 19.20 -32.01
C GLU A 10 -15.98 19.17 -33.27
N PRO A 11 -15.38 19.21 -34.48
CA PRO A 11 -16.11 19.17 -35.73
C PRO A 11 -16.47 17.72 -36.10
N SER A 12 -17.72 17.54 -36.50
CA SER A 12 -18.28 16.32 -37.05
C SER A 12 -17.56 15.89 -38.34
N LEU A 13 -16.95 14.71 -38.35
CA LEU A 13 -16.54 14.00 -39.57
C LEU A 13 -17.67 13.08 -40.04
N SER A 14 -18.19 13.39 -41.22
CA SER A 14 -19.22 12.66 -41.96
C SER A 14 -18.74 11.26 -42.40
N TRP A 15 -19.54 10.24 -42.11
CA TRP A 15 -19.46 8.94 -42.76
C TRP A 15 -20.03 8.99 -44.18
N GLY A 16 -19.29 8.42 -45.13
CA GLY A 16 -19.75 8.11 -46.50
C GLY A 16 -19.20 6.72 -46.93
N PRO A 17 -19.98 5.85 -47.61
CA PRO A 17 -19.65 4.44 -47.80
C PRO A 17 -19.11 4.09 -49.20
N GLY A 18 -18.45 2.93 -49.32
CA GLY A 18 -18.10 2.24 -50.58
C GLY A 18 -16.58 2.09 -50.77
N LYS A 19 -15.99 0.99 -51.25
CA LYS A 19 -16.48 -0.21 -51.93
C LYS A 19 -15.42 -1.32 -51.82
N GLU A 20 -15.88 -2.55 -52.00
CA GLU A 20 -15.18 -3.83 -51.93
C GLU A 20 -14.21 -4.14 -53.10
N THR A 21 -13.42 -5.20 -52.86
CA THR A 21 -12.70 -6.12 -53.79
C THR A 21 -11.31 -5.68 -54.26
N SER A 22 -10.28 -6.54 -54.40
CA SER A 22 -10.24 -8.00 -54.55
C SER A 22 -8.89 -8.60 -54.10
N SER A 23 -8.95 -9.90 -53.76
CA SER A 23 -7.91 -10.86 -53.40
C SER A 23 -6.71 -11.01 -54.33
N LYS A 24 -5.57 -11.46 -53.75
CA LYS A 24 -4.84 -12.71 -54.11
C LYS A 24 -3.55 -12.90 -53.26
N ASP A 25 -3.52 -13.97 -52.49
CA ASP A 25 -2.30 -14.71 -52.06
C ASP A 25 -1.64 -15.40 -53.29
N PRO A 26 -0.46 -16.09 -53.24
CA PRO A 26 0.36 -16.52 -52.09
C PRO A 26 1.91 -16.44 -52.29
N THR A 27 2.64 -17.00 -51.30
CA THR A 27 3.91 -17.75 -51.37
C THR A 27 5.21 -17.17 -50.79
N ILE A 28 5.76 -18.02 -49.94
CA ILE A 28 7.04 -18.05 -49.21
C ILE A 28 8.24 -18.00 -50.16
N SER A 29 9.26 -17.21 -49.81
CA SER A 29 10.66 -17.59 -50.03
C SER A 29 11.59 -16.84 -49.08
N THR A 30 12.30 -17.62 -48.28
CA THR A 30 13.51 -17.28 -47.53
C THR A 30 14.58 -16.69 -48.45
N GLU A 31 15.13 -15.52 -48.10
CA GLU A 31 16.53 -15.19 -48.41
C GLU A 31 17.02 -14.06 -47.49
N ILE A 32 18.08 -14.39 -46.76
CA ILE A 32 18.85 -13.51 -45.88
C ILE A 32 19.69 -12.61 -46.78
N ILE A 33 19.40 -11.30 -46.81
CA ILE A 33 20.36 -10.29 -47.26
C ILE A 33 20.33 -9.13 -46.28
N SER A 34 21.50 -8.91 -45.67
CA SER A 34 21.87 -7.80 -44.80
C SER A 34 21.56 -6.44 -45.42
N SER A 35 20.76 -5.61 -44.74
CA SER A 35 20.67 -4.18 -45.01
C SER A 35 20.95 -3.37 -43.75
N SER A 36 21.94 -2.51 -43.90
CA SER A 36 22.54 -1.57 -42.96
C SER A 36 21.60 -0.41 -42.59
N GLU A 37 20.71 -0.60 -41.64
CA GLU A 37 19.98 0.49 -40.99
C GLU A 37 20.32 0.53 -39.49
N ASN A 38 21.50 1.06 -39.17
CA ASN A 38 21.86 1.51 -37.83
C ASN A 38 22.72 2.75 -38.00
N LYS A 39 22.10 3.90 -38.25
CA LYS A 39 22.76 5.21 -38.15
C LYS A 39 21.83 6.18 -37.42
N GLU A 40 22.46 6.98 -36.56
CA GLU A 40 21.90 8.02 -35.68
C GLU A 40 21.49 7.57 -34.26
N LYS A 41 22.43 6.97 -33.53
CA LYS A 41 22.55 7.15 -32.07
C LYS A 41 23.88 7.88 -31.78
N CYS A 42 23.95 9.18 -32.10
CA CYS A 42 25.08 10.03 -31.70
C CYS A 42 24.56 11.14 -30.78
N PHE A 43 25.45 11.71 -29.95
CA PHE A 43 25.25 12.76 -28.92
C PHE A 43 24.63 14.09 -29.43
N LEU A 44 23.61 14.03 -30.26
CA LEU A 44 22.91 15.18 -30.83
C LEU A 44 21.73 15.54 -29.91
N PRO A 45 21.65 16.78 -29.41
CA PRO A 45 20.53 17.22 -28.59
C PRO A 45 19.27 17.35 -29.48
N GLN A 46 18.36 16.38 -29.38
CA GLN A 46 17.00 16.55 -29.90
C GLN A 46 16.17 17.36 -28.89
N ASN A 47 15.22 18.17 -29.36
CA ASN A 47 14.34 18.98 -28.52
C ASN A 47 13.63 18.10 -27.48
N MET A 48 14.11 18.12 -26.23
CA MET A 48 13.64 17.22 -25.17
C MET A 48 12.50 17.84 -24.37
N THR A 49 11.39 17.12 -24.26
CA THR A 49 10.45 17.32 -23.15
C THR A 49 10.98 16.55 -21.94
N PRO A 50 11.28 17.19 -20.80
CA PRO A 50 11.85 16.51 -19.62
C PRO A 50 10.86 15.57 -18.92
N ASP A 51 9.60 15.63 -19.32
CA ASP A 51 8.49 14.92 -18.69
C ASP A 51 8.33 13.51 -19.26
N LEU A 52 8.17 12.52 -18.38
CA LEU A 52 7.92 11.12 -18.69
C LEU A 52 6.50 10.74 -18.27
N THR A 53 5.75 10.10 -19.17
CA THR A 53 4.40 9.62 -18.88
C THR A 53 4.43 8.21 -18.32
N LEU A 54 3.91 8.04 -17.10
CA LEU A 54 3.73 6.76 -16.44
C LEU A 54 2.26 6.38 -16.46
N SER A 55 1.93 5.33 -17.18
CA SER A 55 0.55 4.82 -17.30
C SER A 55 0.39 3.55 -16.47
N PHE A 56 -0.79 3.33 -15.89
CA PHE A 56 -1.07 2.09 -15.17
C PHE A 56 -2.42 1.46 -15.57
N SER A 57 -2.47 0.13 -15.48
CA SER A 57 -3.69 -0.66 -15.67
C SER A 57 -3.83 -1.72 -14.58
N VAL A 58 -5.04 -1.89 -14.05
CA VAL A 58 -5.38 -2.88 -13.03
C VAL A 58 -5.89 -4.13 -13.73
N LYS A 59 -5.11 -5.21 -13.70
CA LYS A 59 -5.41 -6.50 -14.31
C LYS A 59 -5.75 -7.53 -13.24
N SER A 60 -6.58 -8.51 -13.62
CA SER A 60 -6.82 -9.73 -12.85
C SER A 60 -5.83 -10.81 -13.30
N ARG A 61 -5.14 -11.46 -12.35
CA ARG A 61 -4.17 -12.53 -12.60
C ARG A 61 -4.85 -13.78 -13.16
N SER A 62 -6.02 -14.13 -12.62
CA SER A 62 -6.81 -15.28 -13.07
C SER A 62 -7.41 -15.06 -14.46
N ARG A 63 -7.90 -13.85 -14.76
CA ARG A 63 -8.57 -13.55 -16.04
C ARG A 63 -7.64 -12.98 -17.11
N ARG A 64 -6.44 -12.54 -16.72
CA ARG A 64 -5.43 -11.86 -17.58
C ARG A 64 -5.98 -10.66 -18.36
N CYS A 65 -7.05 -10.03 -17.86
CA CYS A 65 -7.71 -8.88 -18.47
C CYS A 65 -7.90 -7.74 -17.47
N VAL A 66 -8.20 -6.54 -17.97
CA VAL A 66 -8.40 -5.35 -17.12
C VAL A 66 -9.66 -5.54 -16.27
N ASN A 67 -9.51 -5.37 -14.96
CA ASN A 67 -10.62 -5.39 -14.03
C ASN A 67 -11.30 -4.01 -14.03
N GLY A 68 -12.31 -3.84 -14.89
CA GLY A 68 -13.03 -2.56 -15.08
C GLY A 68 -13.47 -1.88 -13.78
N PRO A 69 -14.15 -2.58 -12.85
CA PRO A 69 -14.54 -2.02 -11.56
C PRO A 69 -13.37 -1.49 -10.72
N LEU A 70 -12.28 -2.25 -10.62
CA LEU A 70 -11.09 -1.83 -9.85
C LEU A 70 -10.32 -0.71 -10.56
N GLN A 71 -10.26 -0.73 -11.88
CA GLN A 71 -9.66 0.36 -12.67
C GLN A 71 -10.42 1.67 -12.44
N GLU A 72 -11.76 1.63 -12.40
CA GLU A 72 -12.58 2.81 -12.10
C GLU A 72 -12.45 3.25 -10.63
N ALA A 73 -12.32 2.31 -9.69
CA ALA A 73 -12.03 2.65 -8.29
C ALA A 73 -10.67 3.36 -8.15
N ALA A 74 -9.63 2.83 -8.79
CA ALA A 74 -8.30 3.45 -8.82
C ALA A 74 -8.32 4.83 -9.50
N ARG A 75 -9.07 5.00 -10.59
CA ARG A 75 -9.25 6.32 -11.23
C ARG A 75 -9.98 7.32 -10.32
N ARG A 76 -11.01 6.89 -9.60
CA ARG A 76 -11.71 7.75 -8.62
C ARG A 76 -10.78 8.17 -7.48
N ARG A 77 -9.97 7.24 -6.96
CA ARG A 77 -8.95 7.56 -5.95
C ARG A 77 -7.91 8.53 -6.50
N LEU A 78 -7.41 8.29 -7.71
CA LEU A 78 -6.45 9.16 -8.38
C LEU A 78 -7.01 10.57 -8.61
N TRP A 79 -8.27 10.67 -9.01
CA TRP A 79 -8.98 11.93 -9.20
C TRP A 79 -9.12 12.70 -7.88
N ALA A 80 -9.37 12.02 -6.76
CA ALA A 80 -9.37 12.66 -5.44
C ALA A 80 -7.98 13.21 -5.05
N LEU A 81 -6.92 12.47 -5.38
CA LEU A 81 -5.52 12.85 -5.11
C LEU A 81 -5.01 13.98 -6.03
N GLU A 82 -5.70 14.29 -7.12
CA GLU A 82 -5.34 15.39 -8.03
C GLU A 82 -5.44 16.77 -7.35
N ASN A 83 -6.34 16.91 -6.36
CA ASN A 83 -6.49 18.16 -5.58
C ASN A 83 -5.59 18.20 -4.32
N GLU A 84 -5.19 17.05 -3.79
CA GLU A 84 -4.38 16.89 -2.57
C GLU A 84 -3.19 15.95 -2.82
N ASP A 85 -2.19 16.44 -3.55
CA ASP A 85 -1.12 15.61 -4.10
C ASP A 85 0.07 15.36 -3.15
N GLN A 86 -0.03 15.73 -1.88
CA GLN A 86 1.06 15.57 -0.90
C GLN A 86 1.47 14.10 -0.71
N GLU A 87 0.50 13.20 -0.58
CA GLU A 87 0.73 11.75 -0.47
C GLU A 87 1.41 11.19 -1.74
N VAL A 88 0.97 11.65 -2.91
CA VAL A 88 1.51 11.22 -4.21
C VAL A 88 2.95 11.73 -4.40
N ARG A 89 3.22 12.98 -4.02
CA ARG A 89 4.58 13.55 -4.04
C ARG A 89 5.52 12.82 -3.08
N ALA A 90 5.06 12.44 -1.90
CA ALA A 90 5.85 11.64 -0.96
C ALA A 90 6.21 10.27 -1.55
N LEU A 91 5.24 9.59 -2.18
CA LEU A 91 5.47 8.32 -2.86
C LEU A 91 6.48 8.45 -4.01
N PHE A 92 6.36 9.45 -4.89
CA PHE A 92 7.33 9.61 -5.98
C PHE A 92 8.70 10.05 -5.48
N LYS A 93 8.78 10.80 -4.38
CA LYS A 93 10.05 11.10 -3.71
C LYS A 93 10.75 9.81 -3.24
N ASP A 94 10.03 8.88 -2.63
CA ASP A 94 10.58 7.56 -2.25
C ASP A 94 11.02 6.76 -3.48
N LEU A 95 10.27 6.84 -4.58
CA LEU A 95 10.62 6.22 -5.86
C LEU A 95 11.74 6.96 -6.62
N SER A 96 12.35 8.00 -6.05
CA SER A 96 13.39 8.82 -6.71
C SER A 96 12.93 9.51 -8.01
N ALA A 97 11.67 9.97 -8.04
CA ALA A 97 11.07 10.72 -9.15
C ALA A 97 10.33 11.97 -8.64
N ARG A 98 10.06 12.92 -9.54
CA ARG A 98 9.35 14.17 -9.20
C ARG A 98 8.02 14.23 -9.92
N LEU A 99 6.93 14.34 -9.18
CA LEU A 99 5.59 14.49 -9.75
C LEU A 99 5.41 15.89 -10.37
N VAL A 100 5.01 15.93 -11.64
CA VAL A 100 4.63 17.17 -12.35
C VAL A 100 3.13 17.37 -12.28
N CYS A 101 2.35 16.38 -12.74
CA CYS A 101 0.90 16.41 -12.68
C CYS A 101 0.28 15.01 -12.68
N ILE A 102 -0.98 14.93 -12.27
CA ILE A 102 -1.79 13.71 -12.29
C ILE A 102 -2.85 13.86 -13.39
N GLN A 103 -2.97 12.85 -14.27
CA GLN A 103 -3.99 12.82 -15.32
C GLN A 103 -4.97 11.67 -15.04
N SER A 104 -5.95 11.95 -14.19
CA SER A 104 -6.91 10.97 -13.67
C SER A 104 -7.73 10.25 -14.75
N GLN A 105 -8.22 10.99 -15.75
CA GLN A 105 -9.02 10.44 -16.85
C GLN A 105 -8.27 9.38 -17.68
N LYS A 106 -6.96 9.56 -17.84
CA LYS A 106 -6.10 8.66 -18.62
C LYS A 106 -5.40 7.60 -17.75
N ALA A 107 -5.56 7.62 -16.43
CA ALA A 107 -4.81 6.81 -15.47
C ALA A 107 -3.28 6.96 -15.67
N GLN A 108 -2.83 8.21 -15.72
CA GLN A 108 -1.44 8.58 -16.01
C GLN A 108 -0.88 9.53 -14.95
N PHE A 109 0.41 9.38 -14.65
CA PHE A 109 1.22 10.33 -13.91
C PHE A 109 2.25 10.92 -14.85
N LEU A 110 2.49 12.23 -14.73
CA LEU A 110 3.59 12.90 -15.41
C LEU A 110 4.71 13.12 -14.41
N ILE A 111 5.89 12.55 -14.67
CA ILE A 111 7.03 12.60 -13.76
C ILE A 111 8.26 13.16 -14.46
N THR A 112 9.18 13.74 -13.69
CA THR A 112 10.46 14.29 -14.17
C THR A 112 11.60 13.86 -13.26
N PHE A 113 12.81 14.02 -13.78
CA PHE A 113 14.06 13.72 -13.07
C PHE A 113 15.02 14.89 -13.23
N LYS A 114 15.81 15.18 -12.19
CA LYS A 114 16.87 16.20 -12.23
C LYS A 114 18.27 15.62 -12.27
N THR A 115 18.47 14.42 -11.74
CA THR A 115 19.78 13.79 -11.67
C THR A 115 19.79 12.42 -12.32
N MET A 116 20.97 12.02 -12.76
CA MET A 116 21.27 10.68 -13.26
C MET A 116 20.94 9.60 -12.22
N GLU A 117 21.20 9.90 -10.95
CA GLU A 117 20.91 8.98 -9.83
C GLU A 117 19.41 8.77 -9.60
N GLU A 118 18.59 9.81 -9.78
CA GLU A 118 17.12 9.73 -9.71
C GLU A 118 16.58 8.75 -10.76
N ILE A 119 16.97 8.90 -12.03
CA ILE A 119 16.55 8.02 -13.13
C ILE A 119 16.97 6.58 -12.88
N TRP A 120 18.23 6.38 -12.50
CA TRP A 120 18.75 5.04 -12.24
C TRP A 120 17.93 4.33 -11.16
N LYS A 121 17.74 4.95 -9.99
CA LYS A 121 16.97 4.35 -8.89
C LYS A 121 15.54 4.05 -9.31
N PHE A 122 14.89 5.01 -9.97
CA PHE A 122 13.54 4.82 -10.49
C PHE A 122 13.45 3.65 -11.48
N SER A 123 14.38 3.55 -12.42
CA SER A 123 14.44 2.43 -13.38
C SER A 123 14.66 1.08 -12.70
N THR A 124 15.47 1.05 -11.65
CA THR A 124 15.68 -0.13 -10.81
C THR A 124 14.38 -0.53 -10.10
N TYR A 125 13.66 0.41 -9.49
CA TYR A 125 12.38 0.15 -8.83
C TYR A 125 11.27 -0.27 -9.79
N LEU A 126 11.30 0.25 -11.03
CA LEU A 126 10.39 -0.16 -12.09
C LEU A 126 10.67 -1.62 -12.50
N ASN A 127 11.93 -1.98 -12.73
CA ASN A 127 12.35 -3.33 -13.11
C ASN A 127 12.13 -4.36 -11.99
N LEU A 128 12.27 -3.93 -10.72
CA LEU A 128 11.94 -4.75 -9.55
C LEU A 128 10.42 -4.85 -9.32
N GLY A 129 9.58 -4.10 -10.02
CA GLY A 129 8.12 -4.11 -9.81
C GLY A 129 7.65 -3.39 -8.54
N TYR A 130 8.53 -2.63 -7.87
CA TYR A 130 8.16 -1.87 -6.68
C TYR A 130 7.25 -0.69 -7.00
N VAL A 131 7.40 -0.06 -8.17
CA VAL A 131 6.52 1.03 -8.61
C VAL A 131 5.05 0.55 -8.64
N SER A 132 4.77 -0.63 -9.19
CA SER A 132 3.41 -1.20 -9.21
C SER A 132 2.86 -1.47 -7.81
N MET A 133 3.67 -1.99 -6.90
CA MET A 133 3.25 -2.29 -5.52
C MET A 133 3.02 -1.02 -4.71
N CYS A 134 3.89 -0.01 -4.86
CA CYS A 134 3.69 1.29 -4.22
C CYS A 134 2.42 1.99 -4.73
N LEU A 135 2.13 1.90 -6.04
CA LEU A 135 0.86 2.41 -6.58
C LEU A 135 -0.35 1.66 -6.02
N GLU A 136 -0.24 0.36 -5.79
CA GLU A 136 -1.31 -0.43 -5.17
C GLU A 136 -1.65 0.09 -3.77
N HIS A 137 -0.63 0.40 -2.96
CA HIS A 137 -0.78 1.02 -1.64
C HIS A 137 -1.52 2.36 -1.68
N LEU A 138 -1.31 3.16 -2.73
CA LEU A 138 -1.89 4.49 -2.90
C LEU A 138 -3.33 4.46 -3.44
N LEU A 139 -3.62 3.52 -4.33
CA LEU A 139 -4.83 3.52 -5.14
C LEU A 139 -6.03 2.81 -4.50
N PHE A 140 -5.83 1.96 -3.49
CA PHE A 140 -6.89 1.14 -2.92
C PHE A 140 -7.10 1.32 -1.42
N ASP A 141 -8.37 1.33 -1.01
CA ASP A 141 -8.81 1.53 0.37
C ASP A 141 -8.93 0.22 1.16
N HIS A 142 -9.25 0.31 2.46
CA HIS A 142 -9.39 -0.84 3.39
C HIS A 142 -10.26 -2.01 2.88
N LYS A 143 -11.35 -1.74 2.14
CA LYS A 143 -12.23 -2.78 1.58
C LYS A 143 -11.50 -3.73 0.63
N TYR A 144 -10.53 -3.21 -0.10
CA TYR A 144 -9.68 -3.99 -0.98
C TYR A 144 -8.75 -4.89 -0.15
N TRP A 145 -8.00 -4.30 0.77
CA TRP A 145 -6.98 -4.98 1.57
C TRP A 145 -7.51 -6.13 2.43
N LEU A 146 -8.73 -5.99 2.94
CA LEU A 146 -9.41 -7.04 3.70
C LEU A 146 -9.86 -8.23 2.83
N ASN A 147 -10.08 -8.04 1.53
CA ASN A 147 -10.55 -9.12 0.66
C ASN A 147 -9.37 -9.94 0.11
N CYS A 148 -9.08 -11.10 0.72
CA CYS A 148 -7.96 -11.98 0.34
C CYS A 148 -7.95 -12.30 -1.15
N ARG A 149 -9.11 -12.71 -1.69
CA ARG A 149 -9.22 -13.17 -3.08
C ARG A 149 -8.99 -12.04 -4.07
N LEU A 150 -9.52 -10.85 -3.79
CA LEU A 150 -9.27 -9.69 -4.65
C LEU A 150 -7.80 -9.29 -4.61
N VAL A 151 -7.18 -9.26 -3.44
CA VAL A 151 -5.75 -8.90 -3.27
C VAL A 151 -4.82 -9.89 -3.97
N GLU A 152 -5.11 -11.19 -3.91
CA GLU A 152 -4.28 -12.21 -4.57
C GLU A 152 -4.49 -12.23 -6.09
N ASP A 153 -5.70 -11.92 -6.56
CA ASP A 153 -6.04 -11.90 -7.98
C ASP A 153 -5.63 -10.60 -8.69
N THR A 154 -5.11 -9.59 -7.99
CA THR A 154 -4.88 -8.27 -8.58
C THR A 154 -3.42 -8.02 -8.92
N GLU A 155 -3.22 -7.31 -10.02
CA GLU A 155 -1.92 -6.93 -10.54
C GLU A 155 -2.01 -5.55 -11.18
N ILE A 156 -1.16 -4.62 -10.73
CA ILE A 156 -1.05 -3.30 -11.36
C ILE A 156 0.09 -3.36 -12.36
N HIS A 157 -0.24 -3.29 -13.63
CA HIS A 157 0.75 -3.21 -14.70
C HIS A 157 1.06 -1.75 -14.98
N VAL A 158 2.32 -1.36 -14.78
CA VAL A 158 2.85 -0.03 -15.09
C VAL A 158 3.54 -0.07 -16.44
N SER A 159 3.23 0.87 -17.32
CA SER A 159 3.88 1.03 -18.62
C SER A 159 4.49 2.42 -18.76
N VAL A 160 5.74 2.43 -19.20
CA VAL A 160 6.59 3.60 -19.45
C VAL A 160 7.12 3.50 -20.88
N ASP A 161 7.32 4.62 -21.54
CA ASP A 161 8.03 4.65 -22.83
C ASP A 161 9.54 4.50 -22.57
N ASP A 162 10.05 3.28 -22.71
CA ASP A 162 11.46 2.94 -22.46
C ASP A 162 12.41 3.76 -23.34
N LYS A 163 12.02 4.07 -24.58
CA LYS A 163 12.84 4.90 -25.48
C LYS A 163 12.92 6.33 -24.95
N HIS A 164 11.80 6.87 -24.48
CA HIS A 164 11.77 8.19 -23.88
C HIS A 164 12.60 8.24 -22.59
N LEU A 165 12.50 7.22 -21.73
CA LEU A 165 13.32 7.10 -20.51
C LEU A 165 14.82 7.06 -20.84
N GLU A 166 15.24 6.28 -21.85
CA GLU A 166 16.62 6.25 -22.34
C GLU A 166 17.08 7.61 -22.88
N THR A 167 16.22 8.36 -23.56
CA THR A 167 16.57 9.70 -24.06
C THR A 167 16.74 10.71 -22.93
N ILE A 168 15.85 10.71 -21.91
CA ILE A 168 16.00 11.60 -20.74
C ILE A 168 17.28 11.25 -19.99
N TYR A 169 17.56 9.97 -19.79
CA TYR A 169 18.81 9.48 -19.20
C TYR A 169 20.04 10.03 -19.93
N LEU A 170 20.07 9.91 -21.26
CA LEU A 170 21.16 10.42 -22.07
C LEU A 170 21.28 11.94 -22.00
N GLY A 171 20.15 12.65 -21.98
CA GLY A 171 20.11 14.10 -21.79
C GLY A 171 20.70 14.54 -20.46
N LEU A 172 20.34 13.88 -19.35
CA LEU A 172 20.87 14.18 -18.02
C LEU A 172 22.36 13.86 -17.88
N LEU A 173 22.82 12.76 -18.50
CA LEU A 173 24.25 12.42 -18.55
C LEU A 173 25.08 13.56 -19.17
N ILE A 174 24.59 14.18 -20.24
CA ILE A 174 25.26 15.30 -20.91
C ILE A 174 25.13 16.59 -20.09
N GLN A 175 23.99 16.82 -19.43
CA GLN A 175 23.73 18.04 -18.64
C GLN A 175 24.49 18.11 -17.32
N GLU A 176 24.66 17.00 -16.58
CA GLU A 176 25.44 16.97 -15.33
C GLU A 176 26.90 17.42 -15.55
N GLU A 177 27.40 17.35 -16.79
CA GLU A 177 28.75 17.78 -17.16
C GLU A 177 28.87 19.29 -17.40
N LEU A 178 27.83 19.94 -17.93
CA LEU A 178 27.86 21.39 -18.22
C LEU A 178 27.83 22.27 -16.95
N PHE A 179 27.37 21.75 -15.82
CA PHE A 179 27.24 22.49 -14.56
C PHE A 179 28.28 22.11 -13.49
N SER A 180 29.06 21.03 -13.68
CA SER A 180 30.16 20.67 -12.78
C SER A 180 31.43 21.43 -13.21
N PHE A 181 31.88 22.39 -12.39
CA PHE A 181 33.18 23.09 -12.56
C PHE A 181 34.44 22.18 -12.49
N SER A 182 34.27 20.85 -12.43
CA SER A 182 35.34 19.87 -12.57
C SER A 182 35.11 19.04 -13.83
N ALA A 183 36.13 18.93 -14.70
CA ALA A 183 36.11 18.18 -15.96
C ALA A 183 35.48 16.79 -15.77
N GLY A 184 34.26 16.60 -16.28
CA GLY A 184 33.46 15.40 -16.07
C GLY A 184 34.02 14.22 -16.86
N HIS A 185 34.14 13.07 -16.20
CA HIS A 185 34.44 11.79 -16.82
C HIS A 185 33.15 10.97 -16.92
N PHE A 186 32.82 10.45 -18.10
CA PHE A 186 31.72 9.51 -18.28
C PHE A 186 32.19 8.25 -19.01
N PHE A 187 31.47 7.13 -18.83
CA PHE A 187 31.87 5.85 -19.37
C PHE A 187 30.99 5.45 -20.56
N CYS A 188 31.63 4.97 -21.61
CA CYS A 188 31.01 4.57 -22.88
C CYS A 188 31.50 3.21 -23.35
N ARG A 189 30.78 2.65 -24.33
CA ARG A 189 31.21 1.50 -25.11
C ARG A 189 31.60 1.90 -26.53
N ALA A 190 32.64 1.26 -27.06
CA ALA A 190 33.02 1.36 -28.46
C ALA A 190 32.05 0.58 -29.35
N THR A 191 31.46 1.23 -30.36
CA THR A 191 30.55 0.59 -31.32
C THR A 191 31.29 -0.21 -32.40
N CYS A 192 32.52 0.20 -32.72
CA CYS A 192 33.35 -0.40 -33.78
C CYS A 192 34.78 -0.66 -33.31
N SER A 193 35.43 -1.67 -33.88
CA SER A 193 36.87 -1.90 -33.67
C SER A 193 37.68 -0.93 -34.52
N MET A 194 38.59 -0.17 -33.91
CA MET A 194 39.47 0.80 -34.57
C MET A 194 40.92 0.38 -34.38
N ALA A 195 41.62 0.15 -35.50
CA ALA A 195 43.06 0.01 -35.54
C ALA A 195 43.70 1.39 -35.80
N GLN A 196 44.90 1.63 -35.27
CA GLN A 196 45.62 2.89 -35.48
C GLN A 196 45.87 3.12 -36.98
N PRO A 197 45.55 4.30 -37.54
CA PRO A 197 46.01 4.68 -38.86
C PRO A 197 47.54 4.88 -38.81
N ALA A 198 48.26 4.28 -39.77
CA ALA A 198 49.73 4.26 -39.81
C ALA A 198 50.39 5.66 -39.87
N GLU A 199 49.62 6.72 -40.16
CA GLU A 199 50.09 8.10 -40.31
C GLU A 199 50.05 8.92 -39.01
N LYS A 200 49.47 8.39 -37.91
CA LYS A 200 49.36 9.06 -36.60
C LYS A 200 49.54 8.09 -35.43
N GLU A 201 50.74 7.53 -35.30
CA GLU A 201 51.10 6.69 -34.15
C GLU A 201 51.07 7.50 -32.84
N GLY A 202 50.25 7.05 -31.87
CA GLY A 202 50.19 7.61 -30.53
C GLY A 202 49.07 8.62 -30.24
N GLU A 203 48.39 9.15 -31.27
CA GLU A 203 47.28 10.10 -31.07
C GLU A 203 45.94 9.39 -30.81
N TYR A 204 45.63 8.32 -31.55
CA TYR A 204 44.35 7.60 -31.44
C TYR A 204 44.42 6.34 -30.60
N LEU A 205 43.37 6.11 -29.81
CA LEU A 205 43.21 4.90 -29.02
C LEU A 205 42.82 3.72 -29.93
N THR A 206 43.55 2.62 -29.82
CA THR A 206 43.13 1.34 -30.44
C THR A 206 41.96 0.76 -29.65
N LEU A 207 40.87 0.42 -30.34
CA LEU A 207 39.62 -0.03 -29.70
C LEU A 207 39.13 -1.35 -30.28
N CYS A 208 38.66 -2.23 -29.42
CA CYS A 208 37.87 -3.40 -29.77
C CYS A 208 36.37 -3.09 -29.67
N LYS A 209 35.55 -3.77 -30.48
CA LYS A 209 34.09 -3.65 -30.39
C LYS A 209 33.58 -4.05 -28.99
N ASN A 210 32.70 -3.23 -28.42
CA ASN A 210 32.18 -3.31 -27.04
C ASN A 210 33.21 -3.05 -25.93
N GLU A 211 34.37 -2.48 -26.25
CA GLU A 211 35.36 -2.07 -25.25
C GLU A 211 34.85 -0.88 -24.43
N LEU A 212 35.07 -0.92 -23.12
CA LEU A 212 34.66 0.12 -22.19
C LEU A 212 35.73 1.22 -22.09
N ILE A 213 35.29 2.47 -22.21
CA ILE A 213 36.16 3.64 -22.29
C ILE A 213 35.65 4.68 -21.31
N SER A 214 36.54 5.28 -20.52
CA SER A 214 36.24 6.53 -19.81
C SER A 214 36.62 7.70 -20.69
N VAL A 215 35.71 8.62 -20.93
CA VAL A 215 35.91 9.74 -21.83
C VAL A 215 35.86 11.03 -21.03
N LYS A 216 36.70 12.00 -21.40
CA LYS A 216 36.60 13.39 -20.96
C LYS A 216 36.11 14.23 -22.12
N THR A 217 35.03 14.97 -21.90
CA THR A 217 34.51 15.93 -22.89
C THR A 217 35.40 17.17 -22.94
N ALA A 218 35.64 17.66 -24.16
CA ALA A 218 36.19 18.99 -24.44
C ALA A 218 35.17 19.72 -25.34
N GLU A 219 34.82 20.95 -24.99
CA GLU A 219 33.77 21.70 -25.70
C GLU A 219 34.13 21.94 -27.16
N GLY A 220 33.27 21.50 -28.09
CA GLY A 220 33.36 21.84 -29.52
C GLY A 220 34.18 20.88 -30.40
N GLU A 221 34.75 19.80 -29.87
CA GLU A 221 35.59 18.86 -30.63
C GLU A 221 34.86 17.54 -30.99
N PHE A 222 35.06 17.04 -32.21
CA PHE A 222 34.54 15.75 -32.70
C PHE A 222 35.35 14.53 -32.20
N GLU A 223 36.42 14.79 -31.46
CA GLU A 223 37.34 13.81 -30.91
C GLU A 223 37.53 14.09 -29.41
N TRP A 224 37.40 13.07 -28.57
CA TRP A 224 37.48 13.20 -27.11
C TRP A 224 38.64 12.40 -26.53
N GLU A 225 39.20 12.85 -25.40
CA GLU A 225 40.25 12.10 -24.68
C GLU A 225 39.62 10.87 -24.00
N GLY A 226 39.96 9.67 -24.49
CA GLY A 226 39.48 8.40 -23.98
C GLY A 226 40.57 7.61 -23.25
N VAL A 227 40.19 6.90 -22.20
CA VAL A 227 41.03 5.90 -21.52
C VAL A 227 40.33 4.54 -21.56
N SER A 228 40.98 3.53 -22.14
CA SER A 228 40.46 2.16 -22.16
C SER A 228 40.46 1.60 -20.74
N LEU A 229 39.32 1.09 -20.28
CA LEU A 229 39.23 0.40 -18.99
C LEU A 229 39.84 -1.01 -19.03
N VAL A 230 39.98 -1.60 -20.22
CA VAL A 230 40.61 -2.90 -20.42
C VAL A 230 42.12 -2.79 -20.30
N THR A 231 42.74 -1.88 -21.07
CA THR A 231 44.20 -1.78 -21.22
C THR A 231 44.83 -0.66 -20.40
N GLY A 232 44.04 0.33 -19.96
CA GLY A 232 44.54 1.53 -19.27
C GLY A 232 45.22 2.55 -20.19
N GLN A 233 45.28 2.30 -21.50
CA GLN A 233 45.86 3.23 -22.47
C GLN A 233 44.99 4.48 -22.62
N ARG A 234 45.61 5.63 -22.91
CA ARG A 234 44.96 6.91 -23.19
C ARG A 234 45.16 7.29 -24.66
N GLY A 235 44.20 7.97 -25.26
CA GLY A 235 44.26 8.46 -26.64
C GLY A 235 42.96 9.11 -27.08
N LEU A 236 42.93 9.71 -28.26
CA LEU A 236 41.76 10.34 -28.85
C LEU A 236 40.79 9.29 -29.42
N VAL A 237 39.49 9.52 -29.25
CA VAL A 237 38.41 8.67 -29.75
C VAL A 237 37.33 9.52 -30.42
N PRO A 238 36.90 9.20 -31.65
CA PRO A 238 35.84 9.95 -32.33
C PRO A 238 34.48 9.72 -31.67
N VAL A 239 33.69 10.78 -31.51
CA VAL A 239 32.36 10.74 -30.87
C VAL A 239 31.40 9.78 -31.57
N SER A 240 31.51 9.63 -32.89
CA SER A 240 30.68 8.72 -33.69
C SER A 240 30.92 7.23 -33.40
N ALA A 241 32.04 6.87 -32.76
CA ALA A 241 32.38 5.49 -32.40
C ALA A 241 31.97 5.11 -30.97
N LEU A 242 31.33 6.03 -30.24
CA LEU A 242 30.98 5.88 -28.83
C LEU A 242 29.47 5.76 -28.65
N GLU A 243 29.07 4.82 -27.81
CA GLU A 243 27.70 4.68 -27.30
C GLU A 243 27.72 4.81 -25.77
N PRO A 244 26.82 5.59 -25.16
CA PRO A 244 26.68 5.67 -23.71
C PRO A 244 26.36 4.30 -23.10
N LEU A 245 26.71 4.09 -21.84
CA LEU A 245 26.36 2.83 -21.19
C LEU A 245 24.84 2.71 -21.01
N PRO A 246 24.23 1.60 -21.47
CA PRO A 246 22.78 1.42 -21.38
C PRO A 246 22.29 1.17 -19.95
N LEU A 247 23.18 0.76 -19.03
CA LEU A 247 22.87 0.43 -17.65
C LEU A 247 23.38 1.54 -16.71
N PRO A 248 22.49 2.33 -16.09
CA PRO A 248 22.86 3.41 -15.19
C PRO A 248 23.72 2.96 -13.99
N PHE A 249 23.50 1.74 -13.49
CA PHE A 249 24.31 1.14 -12.42
C PHE A 249 25.80 1.07 -12.77
N HIS A 250 26.14 0.70 -14.02
CA HIS A 250 27.55 0.63 -14.44
C HIS A 250 28.20 2.01 -14.40
N GLN A 251 27.48 3.04 -14.82
CA GLN A 251 27.97 4.42 -14.78
C GLN A 251 28.23 4.87 -13.33
N TRP A 252 27.28 4.64 -12.42
CA TRP A 252 27.41 4.97 -11.00
C TRP A 252 28.60 4.23 -10.36
N PHE A 253 28.70 2.92 -10.60
CA PHE A 253 29.75 2.09 -10.02
C PHE A 253 31.14 2.50 -10.51
N LEU A 254 31.32 2.70 -11.82
CA LEU A 254 32.61 3.10 -12.40
C LEU A 254 33.03 4.51 -11.97
N LYS A 255 32.06 5.41 -11.71
CA LYS A 255 32.31 6.75 -11.16
C LYS A 255 32.80 6.69 -9.70
N ASN A 256 32.19 5.85 -8.87
CA ASN A 256 32.54 5.72 -7.46
C ASN A 256 33.78 4.84 -7.20
N TYR A 257 34.07 3.88 -8.09
CA TYR A 257 35.20 2.95 -7.99
C TYR A 257 36.11 3.01 -9.24
N PRO A 258 36.82 4.15 -9.47
CA PRO A 258 37.56 4.38 -10.70
C PRO A 258 38.78 3.47 -10.86
N GLY A 259 39.07 3.05 -12.09
CA GLY A 259 40.28 2.31 -12.46
C GLY A 259 40.09 1.29 -13.59
N SER A 260 41.19 0.77 -14.10
CA SER A 260 41.29 -0.17 -15.22
C SER A 260 41.58 -1.59 -14.73
N CYS A 261 41.19 -2.59 -15.52
CA CYS A 261 41.39 -4.01 -15.22
C CYS A 261 42.76 -4.54 -15.69
N GLY A 262 43.40 -3.94 -16.69
CA GLY A 262 44.71 -4.40 -17.19
C GLY A 262 44.65 -5.77 -17.90
N LEU A 263 43.52 -6.08 -18.52
CA LEU A 263 43.26 -7.36 -19.19
C LEU A 263 43.87 -7.41 -20.60
N SER A 264 44.20 -8.62 -21.06
CA SER A 264 44.56 -8.89 -22.45
C SER A 264 43.36 -8.66 -23.38
N ARG A 265 43.59 -8.08 -24.57
CA ARG A 265 42.54 -7.84 -25.59
C ARG A 265 41.98 -9.11 -26.24
N LYS A 266 42.61 -10.27 -26.07
CA LYS A 266 42.15 -11.53 -26.67
C LYS A 266 40.93 -12.07 -25.92
N ARG A 267 39.73 -11.91 -26.52
CA ARG A 267 38.50 -12.59 -26.08
C ARG A 267 38.53 -14.04 -26.59
N ASP A 268 38.99 -14.95 -25.75
CA ASP A 268 39.13 -16.37 -26.12
C ASP A 268 38.04 -17.27 -25.51
N TRP A 269 37.11 -16.74 -24.70
CA TRP A 269 36.02 -17.54 -24.14
C TRP A 269 34.89 -17.73 -25.15
N THR A 270 34.85 -18.91 -25.78
CA THR A 270 33.76 -19.37 -26.66
C THR A 270 32.83 -20.39 -25.99
N GLY A 271 33.03 -20.67 -24.70
CA GLY A 271 32.31 -21.67 -23.91
C GLY A 271 30.97 -21.22 -23.35
N SER A 272 30.26 -22.12 -22.67
CA SER A 272 28.98 -21.81 -22.00
C SER A 272 29.13 -20.63 -21.02
N TYR A 273 28.16 -19.70 -21.01
CA TYR A 273 28.11 -18.55 -20.08
C TYR A 273 27.63 -18.95 -18.67
N GLN A 274 27.85 -20.20 -18.25
CA GLN A 274 27.35 -20.76 -16.99
C GLN A 274 28.49 -21.08 -16.02
N ILE A 275 28.20 -20.95 -14.71
CA ILE A 275 29.15 -21.32 -13.64
C ILE A 275 29.33 -22.85 -13.64
N GLY A 276 30.58 -23.30 -13.59
CA GLY A 276 30.95 -24.70 -13.56
C GLY A 276 31.42 -25.18 -12.18
N ARG A 277 31.12 -26.44 -11.84
CA ARG A 277 31.70 -27.17 -10.69
C ARG A 277 32.00 -28.61 -11.12
N GLY A 278 32.76 -29.35 -10.31
CA GLY A 278 33.02 -30.78 -10.52
C GLY A 278 34.38 -31.03 -11.14
N LYS A 279 34.45 -31.84 -12.19
CA LYS A 279 35.71 -32.14 -12.91
C LYS A 279 35.65 -31.56 -14.32
N CYS A 280 36.77 -31.07 -14.82
CA CYS A 280 36.93 -30.57 -16.19
C CYS A 280 38.10 -31.28 -16.89
N LYS A 281 38.16 -31.21 -18.21
CA LYS A 281 39.24 -31.79 -19.02
C LYS A 281 40.14 -30.71 -19.61
N ALA A 282 41.44 -30.91 -19.55
CA ALA A 282 42.40 -30.04 -20.22
C ALA A 282 42.29 -30.18 -21.75
N TRP A 283 42.00 -29.06 -22.43
CA TRP A 283 41.94 -29.01 -23.90
C TRP A 283 43.32 -28.86 -24.53
N LYS A 284 44.24 -28.19 -23.84
CA LYS A 284 45.66 -28.03 -24.21
C LYS A 284 46.56 -28.36 -23.03
N GLU A 285 47.72 -28.93 -23.33
CA GLU A 285 48.81 -29.03 -22.36
C GLU A 285 49.25 -27.64 -21.89
N TYR A 286 49.63 -27.54 -20.62
CA TYR A 286 50.10 -26.31 -19.99
C TYR A 286 51.30 -26.58 -19.09
N GLU A 287 52.39 -25.86 -19.35
CA GLU A 287 53.54 -25.78 -18.47
C GLU A 287 53.46 -24.50 -17.64
N ARG A 288 53.63 -24.64 -16.33
CA ARG A 288 53.53 -23.58 -15.34
C ARG A 288 54.60 -22.50 -15.58
N GLU A 289 54.18 -21.25 -15.61
CA GLU A 289 55.08 -20.10 -15.70
C GLU A 289 55.55 -19.69 -14.29
N GLU A 290 54.65 -19.77 -13.32
CA GLU A 290 54.90 -19.50 -11.90
C GLU A 290 54.70 -20.78 -11.05
N LYS A 291 55.33 -20.85 -9.87
CA LYS A 291 55.32 -22.08 -9.05
C LYS A 291 53.96 -22.39 -8.41
N ASP A 292 53.07 -21.42 -8.38
CA ASP A 292 51.70 -21.50 -7.87
C ASP A 292 50.69 -21.95 -8.96
N GLU A 293 51.14 -22.15 -10.19
CA GLU A 293 50.33 -22.66 -11.30
C GLU A 293 50.44 -24.18 -11.45
N LEU A 294 49.34 -24.81 -11.87
CA LEU A 294 49.23 -26.25 -12.03
C LEU A 294 49.74 -26.69 -13.41
N ASN A 295 50.63 -27.68 -13.43
CA ASN A 295 51.03 -28.40 -14.64
C ASN A 295 50.01 -29.48 -14.99
N PHE A 296 49.62 -29.59 -16.27
CA PHE A 296 48.71 -30.64 -16.72
C PHE A 296 48.86 -30.94 -18.21
N HIS A 297 48.56 -32.19 -18.58
CA HIS A 297 48.65 -32.69 -19.96
C HIS A 297 47.29 -32.62 -20.69
N GLN A 298 47.32 -32.62 -22.02
CA GLN A 298 46.10 -32.62 -22.83
C GLN A 298 45.23 -33.86 -22.52
N GLY A 299 43.94 -33.64 -22.27
CA GLY A 299 42.96 -34.68 -21.93
C GLY A 299 42.92 -35.07 -20.45
N GLU A 300 43.82 -34.54 -19.62
CA GLU A 300 43.85 -34.78 -18.18
C GLU A 300 42.57 -34.27 -17.48
N SER A 301 42.10 -35.03 -16.49
CA SER A 301 40.99 -34.62 -15.63
C SER A 301 41.50 -33.74 -14.49
N ILE A 302 40.97 -32.52 -14.39
CA ILE A 302 41.25 -31.56 -13.32
C ILE A 302 40.00 -31.42 -12.46
N GLU A 303 40.12 -31.65 -11.16
CA GLU A 303 39.06 -31.42 -10.19
C GLU A 303 39.00 -29.93 -9.82
N ILE A 304 37.83 -29.30 -10.00
CA ILE A 304 37.60 -27.89 -9.71
C ILE A 304 37.42 -27.72 -8.20
N ILE A 305 38.29 -26.92 -7.57
CA ILE A 305 38.13 -26.51 -6.17
C ILE A 305 37.33 -25.22 -6.16
N GLY A 306 36.07 -25.32 -5.70
CA GLY A 306 35.12 -24.20 -5.71
C GLY A 306 34.37 -24.11 -7.04
N PHE A 307 34.54 -23.00 -7.78
CA PHE A 307 33.80 -22.69 -9.01
C PHE A 307 34.70 -22.27 -10.18
N VAL A 308 34.22 -22.51 -11.40
CA VAL A 308 34.70 -21.87 -12.63
C VAL A 308 33.68 -20.82 -13.05
N ILE A 309 34.07 -19.55 -13.11
CA ILE A 309 33.16 -18.45 -13.43
C ILE A 309 33.60 -17.78 -14.73
N PRO A 310 32.70 -17.67 -15.74
CA PRO A 310 33.01 -16.99 -16.99
C PRO A 310 33.48 -15.55 -16.76
N GLY A 311 34.53 -15.13 -17.47
CA GLY A 311 35.11 -13.79 -17.35
C GLY A 311 36.37 -13.71 -16.47
N LEU A 312 36.71 -14.77 -15.73
CA LEU A 312 37.98 -14.91 -15.03
C LEU A 312 39.02 -15.67 -15.87
N GLN A 313 40.30 -15.29 -15.73
CA GLN A 313 41.42 -15.96 -16.41
C GLN A 313 41.90 -17.22 -15.67
N TRP A 314 41.63 -17.31 -14.37
CA TRP A 314 42.14 -18.36 -13.49
C TRP A 314 41.02 -18.91 -12.60
N PHE A 315 41.18 -20.16 -12.19
CA PHE A 315 40.47 -20.79 -11.08
C PHE A 315 41.42 -21.78 -10.40
N ILE A 316 40.98 -22.41 -9.31
CA ILE A 316 41.81 -23.34 -8.54
C ILE A 316 41.42 -24.77 -8.91
N GLY A 317 42.40 -25.56 -9.30
CA GLY A 317 42.19 -26.95 -9.70
C GLY A 317 43.15 -27.89 -8.99
N LYS A 318 42.73 -29.14 -8.88
CA LYS A 318 43.55 -30.26 -8.43
C LYS A 318 43.76 -31.25 -9.58
N SER A 319 45.01 -31.54 -9.91
CA SER A 319 45.34 -32.55 -10.91
C SER A 319 44.93 -33.94 -10.40
N ALA A 320 44.21 -34.71 -11.21
CA ALA A 320 43.90 -36.10 -10.87
C ALA A 320 45.12 -37.02 -10.98
N LEU A 321 46.17 -36.62 -11.71
CA LEU A 321 47.40 -37.40 -11.91
C LEU A 321 48.46 -37.12 -10.85
N SER A 322 48.79 -35.84 -10.61
CA SER A 322 49.83 -35.46 -9.64
C SER A 322 49.29 -35.27 -8.22
N GLY A 323 47.98 -35.04 -8.07
CA GLY A 323 47.37 -34.68 -6.79
C GLY A 323 47.69 -33.27 -6.32
N GLU A 324 48.49 -32.51 -7.08
CA GLU A 324 48.85 -31.12 -6.77
C GLU A 324 47.66 -30.18 -6.99
N VAL A 325 47.61 -29.13 -6.18
CA VAL A 325 46.62 -28.05 -6.27
C VAL A 325 47.33 -26.80 -6.74
N GLY A 326 46.73 -26.06 -7.67
CA GLY A 326 47.30 -24.80 -8.16
C GLY A 326 46.33 -23.99 -9.01
N PHE A 327 46.79 -22.83 -9.49
CA PHE A 327 46.05 -22.01 -10.43
C PHE A 327 46.01 -22.66 -11.81
N VAL A 328 44.83 -22.69 -12.41
CA VAL A 328 44.59 -23.28 -13.72
C VAL A 328 44.04 -22.21 -14.67
N PRO A 329 44.65 -22.00 -15.85
CA PRO A 329 44.18 -21.01 -16.80
C PRO A 329 42.90 -21.48 -17.48
N THR A 330 41.83 -20.69 -17.38
CA THR A 330 40.49 -21.05 -17.89
C THR A 330 40.48 -21.32 -19.39
N ARG A 331 41.32 -20.62 -20.16
CA ARG A 331 41.44 -20.76 -21.63
C ARG A 331 41.99 -22.12 -22.12
N ASN A 332 42.58 -22.92 -21.22
CA ASN A 332 43.22 -24.20 -21.58
C ASN A 332 42.30 -25.41 -21.31
N ILE A 333 41.05 -25.18 -20.90
CA ILE A 333 40.10 -26.23 -20.53
C ILE A 333 38.99 -26.33 -21.57
N ASP A 334 38.47 -27.55 -21.72
CA ASP A 334 37.30 -27.80 -22.52
C ASP A 334 36.04 -27.24 -21.83
N PRO A 335 35.40 -26.19 -22.39
CA PRO A 335 34.28 -25.49 -21.76
C PRO A 335 33.00 -26.33 -21.63
N ASP A 336 32.90 -27.46 -22.32
CA ASP A 336 31.75 -28.37 -22.26
C ASP A 336 32.02 -29.60 -21.36
N SER A 337 33.23 -29.70 -20.79
CA SER A 337 33.67 -30.87 -20.03
C SER A 337 33.29 -30.85 -18.55
N TYR A 338 32.99 -29.68 -17.99
CA TYR A 338 32.56 -29.54 -16.59
C TYR A 338 31.04 -29.64 -16.47
N SER A 339 30.55 -30.13 -15.33
CA SER A 339 29.10 -30.11 -15.08
C SER A 339 28.64 -28.66 -14.93
N PRO A 340 27.81 -28.14 -15.87
CA PRO A 340 27.23 -26.83 -15.68
C PRO A 340 26.35 -26.90 -14.44
N MET A 341 26.45 -25.90 -13.57
CA MET A 341 25.39 -25.73 -12.60
C MET A 341 24.08 -25.58 -13.36
N SER A 342 23.03 -26.30 -12.91
CA SER A 342 21.72 -26.18 -13.54
C SER A 342 21.35 -24.69 -13.64
N LYS A 343 20.61 -24.31 -14.68
CA LYS A 343 20.04 -22.95 -14.78
C LYS A 343 19.27 -22.52 -13.54
N ASN A 344 18.97 -23.45 -12.61
CA ASN A 344 18.17 -23.27 -11.40
C ASN A 344 18.97 -23.50 -10.10
N ALA A 345 20.28 -23.78 -10.16
CA ALA A 345 21.10 -24.06 -8.99
C ALA A 345 21.76 -22.78 -8.48
N THR A 346 21.76 -22.64 -7.16
CA THR A 346 22.35 -21.57 -6.37
C THR A 346 23.87 -21.64 -6.41
N PHE A 347 24.55 -20.55 -6.76
CA PHE A 347 26.03 -20.44 -6.70
C PHE A 347 26.54 -20.18 -5.26
N PHE A 348 25.65 -20.30 -4.30
CA PHE A 348 25.90 -20.15 -2.87
C PHE A 348 25.81 -21.52 -2.20
N SER A 349 26.74 -21.83 -1.30
CA SER A 349 26.51 -22.85 -0.28
C SER A 349 25.36 -22.42 0.64
N ASP A 350 24.77 -23.36 1.38
CA ASP A 350 23.74 -23.02 2.37
C ASP A 350 24.32 -22.17 3.51
N GLU A 351 25.58 -22.41 3.88
CA GLU A 351 26.37 -21.59 4.80
C GLU A 351 26.55 -20.14 4.31
N GLU A 352 26.85 -19.93 3.03
CA GLU A 352 26.93 -18.58 2.44
C GLU A 352 25.59 -17.84 2.46
N ARG A 353 24.47 -18.55 2.29
CA ARG A 353 23.14 -17.94 2.44
C ARG A 353 22.82 -17.61 3.88
N CYS A 354 23.17 -18.50 4.83
CA CYS A 354 23.03 -18.25 6.25
C CYS A 354 23.91 -17.08 6.72
N SER A 355 25.10 -16.91 6.14
CA SER A 355 26.05 -15.83 6.46
C SER A 355 25.57 -14.43 6.04
N LEU A 356 24.65 -14.35 5.08
CA LEU A 356 23.93 -13.11 4.78
C LEU A 356 22.97 -12.70 5.89
N GLY A 357 22.79 -13.56 6.91
CA GLY A 357 22.26 -13.32 8.24
C GLY A 357 21.05 -12.39 8.25
N VAL A 358 19.86 -12.92 8.50
CA VAL A 358 18.65 -12.12 8.73
C VAL A 358 19.00 -10.99 9.72
N PRO A 359 19.15 -9.71 9.29
CA PRO A 359 19.72 -8.65 10.14
C PRO A 359 18.83 -8.24 11.33
N GLY A 360 17.80 -9.03 11.62
CA GLY A 360 16.84 -8.88 12.70
C GLY A 360 16.56 -10.17 13.48
N SER A 361 17.35 -11.25 13.34
CA SER A 361 17.20 -12.45 14.19
C SER A 361 17.35 -12.13 15.67
N ASP A 362 18.20 -11.16 16.00
CA ASP A 362 18.46 -10.71 17.38
C ASP A 362 17.28 -9.94 17.98
N ARG A 363 16.33 -9.50 17.14
CA ARG A 363 15.12 -8.75 17.52
C ARG A 363 13.88 -9.63 17.66
N LYS A 364 14.00 -10.96 17.64
CA LYS A 364 12.82 -11.85 17.77
C LYS A 364 12.02 -11.55 19.04
N ALA A 365 12.69 -11.32 20.16
CA ALA A 365 12.05 -10.96 21.43
C ALA A 365 11.33 -9.61 21.37
N GLU A 366 11.94 -8.58 20.76
CA GLU A 366 11.32 -7.28 20.53
C GLU A 366 10.11 -7.34 19.58
N CYS A 367 10.19 -8.19 18.55
CA CYS A 367 9.10 -8.37 17.60
C CYS A 367 7.93 -9.11 18.24
N ALA A 368 8.21 -10.17 19.00
CA ALA A 368 7.20 -10.92 19.74
C ALA A 368 6.52 -10.03 20.78
N SER A 369 7.30 -9.28 21.57
CA SER A 369 6.75 -8.35 22.56
C SER A 369 5.87 -7.28 21.92
N PHE A 370 6.30 -6.69 20.80
CA PHE A 370 5.50 -5.73 20.04
C PHE A 370 4.18 -6.31 19.52
N LEU A 371 4.19 -7.54 18.97
CA LEU A 371 2.96 -8.20 18.52
C LEU A 371 2.05 -8.53 19.70
N HIS A 372 2.58 -9.02 20.81
CA HIS A 372 1.80 -9.24 22.03
C HIS A 372 1.15 -7.95 22.52
N THR A 373 1.89 -6.84 22.53
CA THR A 373 1.36 -5.52 22.87
C THR A 373 0.22 -5.07 21.94
N LEU A 374 0.31 -5.34 20.63
CA LEU A 374 -0.77 -5.01 19.70
C LEU A 374 -2.01 -5.91 19.87
N ALA A 375 -1.79 -7.17 20.23
CA ALA A 375 -2.82 -8.18 20.47
C ALA A 375 -3.49 -8.06 21.84
N GLN A 376 -2.87 -7.38 22.81
CA GLN A 376 -3.42 -7.20 24.15
C GLN A 376 -4.84 -6.64 24.10
N THR A 377 -5.72 -7.27 24.88
CA THR A 377 -7.11 -6.86 25.02
C THR A 377 -7.44 -6.61 26.50
N ASP A 378 -8.30 -5.63 26.73
CA ASP A 378 -8.89 -5.29 28.03
C ASP A 378 -10.20 -6.05 28.28
N ILE A 379 -10.59 -6.99 27.40
CA ILE A 379 -11.91 -7.63 27.40
C ILE A 379 -12.19 -8.41 28.69
N THR A 380 -11.16 -8.88 29.39
CA THR A 380 -11.29 -9.71 30.60
C THR A 380 -11.50 -8.89 31.87
N SER A 381 -11.27 -7.57 31.82
CA SER A 381 -11.33 -6.67 32.97
C SER A 381 -12.30 -5.51 32.80
N VAL A 382 -12.55 -5.04 31.58
CA VAL A 382 -13.38 -3.87 31.29
C VAL A 382 -14.74 -4.26 30.73
N TYR A 383 -15.82 -3.76 31.34
CA TYR A 383 -17.19 -3.97 30.89
C TYR A 383 -17.46 -3.22 29.59
N ARG A 384 -18.37 -3.75 28.76
CA ARG A 384 -18.76 -3.11 27.50
C ARG A 384 -20.11 -2.42 27.61
N LEU A 385 -20.22 -1.24 27.00
CA LEU A 385 -21.46 -0.47 26.92
C LEU A 385 -22.31 -0.94 25.72
N SER A 386 -23.62 -0.97 25.90
CA SER A 386 -24.59 -1.39 24.88
C SER A 386 -24.60 -0.45 23.68
N GLY A 387 -24.36 -0.96 22.47
CA GLY A 387 -24.25 -0.11 21.28
C GLY A 387 -23.07 0.88 21.31
N PHE A 388 -22.15 0.69 22.25
CA PHE A 388 -20.87 1.40 22.32
C PHE A 388 -19.80 0.49 21.72
N GLU A 389 -19.65 0.60 20.43
CA GLU A 389 -18.40 0.17 19.78
C GLU A 389 -17.33 1.18 20.16
N SER A 390 -16.09 0.73 20.42
CA SER A 390 -14.93 1.63 20.41
C SER A 390 -15.01 2.46 19.14
N ILE A 391 -15.35 3.74 19.28
CA ILE A 391 -16.17 4.48 18.31
C ILE A 391 -15.97 4.06 16.84
N GLN A 392 -16.84 3.19 16.33
CA GLN A 392 -16.69 2.62 14.99
C GLN A 392 -17.97 2.38 14.18
N SER A 393 -19.20 2.67 14.62
CA SER A 393 -20.40 2.56 13.75
C SER A 393 -21.03 3.88 13.31
N LEU A 394 -21.48 3.85 12.06
CA LEU A 394 -22.53 4.69 11.50
C LEU A 394 -23.53 3.71 10.87
N PRO A 395 -24.83 3.78 11.15
CA PRO A 395 -25.81 3.05 10.35
C PRO A 395 -25.96 3.77 9.01
N ASN A 396 -25.68 3.06 7.90
CA ASN A 396 -26.24 3.40 6.60
C ASN A 396 -27.41 2.46 6.38
N ASP A 397 -28.63 2.98 6.55
CA ASP A 397 -29.77 2.43 5.82
C ASP A 397 -29.47 2.57 4.33
N LEU A 398 -29.37 1.43 3.64
CA LEU A 398 -29.80 1.20 2.26
C LEU A 398 -29.45 -0.26 1.90
N SER A 399 -30.51 -1.03 1.67
CA SER A 399 -30.50 -2.39 1.13
C SER A 399 -29.55 -2.52 -0.07
N ALA A 400 -28.49 -3.32 0.07
CA ALA A 400 -27.73 -3.86 -1.05
C ALA A 400 -27.25 -5.28 -0.70
N SER A 401 -27.45 -6.16 -1.68
CA SER A 401 -27.23 -7.61 -1.75
C SER A 401 -26.09 -8.21 -0.92
N GLN A 402 -26.38 -9.35 -0.31
CA GLN A 402 -25.45 -10.27 0.34
C GLN A 402 -24.20 -10.55 -0.52
N PRO A 403 -22.99 -10.57 0.07
CA PRO A 403 -21.86 -11.26 -0.54
C PRO A 403 -21.95 -12.76 -0.23
N GLU A 404 -22.44 -13.55 -1.17
CA GLU A 404 -22.23 -15.00 -1.17
C GLU A 404 -20.72 -15.28 -1.24
N GLY A 405 -20.14 -15.89 -0.19
CA GLY A 405 -18.68 -15.96 -0.16
C GLY A 405 -17.95 -16.83 0.87
N PHE A 406 -18.61 -17.73 1.61
CA PHE A 406 -17.90 -18.78 2.35
C PHE A 406 -18.56 -20.12 2.07
N LYS A 407 -17.95 -20.93 1.18
CA LYS A 407 -18.24 -22.36 1.08
C LYS A 407 -17.24 -23.09 1.95
N GLU A 408 -17.77 -23.78 2.94
CA GLU A 408 -17.08 -24.73 3.81
C GLU A 408 -16.28 -25.74 2.97
N THR A 409 -14.97 -25.72 3.11
CA THR A 409 -14.14 -26.89 2.81
C THR A 409 -14.13 -27.77 4.05
N ARG A 410 -14.87 -28.87 3.99
CA ARG A 410 -14.91 -29.93 5.01
C ARG A 410 -13.48 -30.37 5.41
N PRO A 411 -13.16 -30.50 6.71
CA PRO A 411 -12.08 -31.36 7.14
C PRO A 411 -12.58 -32.81 7.10
N GLY A 412 -12.08 -33.59 6.15
CA GLY A 412 -12.20 -35.04 6.16
C GLY A 412 -10.99 -35.63 6.88
N GLY A 413 -11.24 -36.47 7.89
CA GLY A 413 -10.20 -37.22 8.58
C GLY A 413 -10.60 -37.53 10.01
N ALA A 414 -11.43 -38.57 10.17
CA ALA A 414 -11.82 -39.14 11.46
C ALA A 414 -10.60 -39.60 12.25
N TRP A 415 -10.52 -39.23 13.53
CA TRP A 415 -9.75 -39.96 14.53
C TRP A 415 -10.62 -40.11 15.77
N GLU A 416 -10.94 -41.38 16.03
CA GLU A 416 -11.81 -41.88 17.10
C GLU A 416 -11.17 -41.72 18.48
N GLU A 417 -12.05 -41.61 19.46
CA GLU A 417 -11.80 -41.65 20.89
C GLU A 417 -10.99 -42.90 21.31
N HIS A 418 -9.98 -42.72 22.15
CA HIS A 418 -9.65 -43.70 23.17
C HIS A 418 -9.30 -43.03 24.50
N GLN A 419 -10.18 -43.25 25.47
CA GLN A 419 -9.98 -43.06 26.90
C GLN A 419 -8.84 -43.96 27.40
N ALA A 420 -7.95 -43.42 28.23
CA ALA A 420 -7.25 -44.22 29.23
C ALA A 420 -6.95 -43.38 30.49
N VAL A 421 -7.07 -44.06 31.61
CA VAL A 421 -7.25 -43.60 32.99
C VAL A 421 -5.94 -43.54 33.76
N GLY A 422 -5.86 -42.62 34.73
CA GLY A 422 -5.04 -42.70 35.95
C GLY A 422 -3.68 -41.99 35.87
N SER A 423 -3.16 -41.31 36.89
CA SER A 423 -3.55 -41.14 38.29
C SER A 423 -2.79 -39.95 38.90
N ARG A 424 -3.44 -39.27 39.86
CA ARG A 424 -2.92 -38.59 41.08
C ARG A 424 -1.44 -38.90 41.42
N GLN A 425 -0.61 -38.01 41.96
CA GLN A 425 -0.84 -37.05 43.04
C GLN A 425 0.43 -36.18 43.26
N SER A 426 0.21 -34.90 43.62
CA SER A 426 0.89 -34.06 44.65
C SER A 426 2.33 -34.37 45.07
N SER A 427 3.19 -33.39 45.38
CA SER A 427 2.90 -32.35 46.39
C SER A 427 4.03 -31.31 46.48
N SER A 428 3.60 -30.08 46.83
CA SER A 428 4.17 -29.17 47.86
C SER A 428 5.61 -28.67 47.68
N SER A 429 5.95 -27.41 47.93
CA SER A 429 5.23 -26.24 48.49
C SER A 429 6.28 -25.13 48.67
N GLU A 430 5.86 -23.88 48.47
CA GLU A 430 6.11 -22.69 49.32
C GLU A 430 7.59 -22.23 49.50
N ASP A 431 7.96 -20.96 49.59
CA ASP A 431 7.31 -19.64 49.59
C ASP A 431 8.49 -18.64 49.56
N SER A 432 8.49 -17.52 48.82
CA SER A 432 8.18 -16.14 49.24
C SER A 432 9.20 -15.23 48.50
N SER A 433 8.88 -14.24 47.66
CA SER A 433 8.18 -12.94 47.85
C SER A 433 8.99 -11.99 48.75
N LEU A 434 9.50 -10.80 48.36
CA LEU A 434 8.81 -9.57 47.89
C LEU A 434 9.81 -8.44 47.54
N GLU A 435 9.35 -7.53 46.65
CA GLU A 435 9.49 -6.03 46.60
C GLU A 435 10.85 -5.37 46.27
N GLU A 436 10.99 -4.62 45.14
CA GLU A 436 10.65 -3.18 44.86
C GLU A 436 11.61 -2.19 45.58
N GLU A 437 12.28 -1.16 45.03
CA GLU A 437 12.10 -0.23 43.89
C GLU A 437 13.46 0.42 43.47
N LEU A 438 13.67 0.60 42.15
CA LEU A 438 14.20 1.74 41.34
C LEU A 438 15.09 2.84 42.03
N LEU A 439 16.22 3.33 41.49
CA LEU A 439 16.49 3.89 40.14
C LEU A 439 18.00 4.08 39.85
N SER A 440 18.32 4.01 38.54
CA SER A 440 19.22 4.88 37.76
C SER A 440 20.66 4.46 37.41
N ALA A 441 20.84 4.42 36.08
CA ALA A 441 21.97 4.90 35.28
C ALA A 441 23.22 4.01 35.09
N SER A 442 23.29 3.53 33.84
CA SER A 442 24.48 3.40 32.98
C SER A 442 25.62 2.49 33.41
N SER A 443 25.75 1.36 32.68
CA SER A 443 27.01 0.83 32.12
C SER A 443 26.84 -0.68 31.89
N ASP A 444 26.17 -1.05 30.79
CA ASP A 444 26.00 -2.45 30.39
C ASP A 444 27.37 -3.07 30.06
N THR A 445 27.86 -3.83 31.02
CA THR A 445 29.00 -4.71 30.89
C THR A 445 28.41 -6.10 30.71
N TYR A 446 28.50 -6.65 29.50
CA TYR A 446 28.04 -8.00 29.21
C TYR A 446 28.90 -9.02 29.97
N HIS A 447 28.25 -9.81 30.82
CA HIS A 447 28.77 -11.07 31.33
C HIS A 447 28.61 -12.17 30.27
N LEU A 448 29.68 -12.93 30.06
CA LEU A 448 29.75 -14.16 29.28
C LEU A 448 28.95 -15.30 29.94
N PRO A 449 28.41 -16.26 29.16
CA PRO A 449 28.05 -17.58 29.67
C PRO A 449 29.32 -18.44 29.81
N GLU A 450 29.37 -19.23 30.88
CA GLU A 450 30.32 -20.33 31.05
C GLU A 450 30.13 -21.38 29.94
N PRO A 451 31.22 -21.97 29.41
CA PRO A 451 31.15 -23.26 28.74
C PRO A 451 31.58 -24.39 29.69
N ASP A 452 30.75 -25.42 29.75
CA ASP A 452 31.10 -26.74 30.27
C ASP A 452 32.28 -27.33 29.47
N ASP A 453 33.28 -27.78 30.23
CA ASP A 453 34.25 -28.86 29.99
C ASP A 453 34.45 -29.36 28.55
N LEU A 454 35.41 -28.74 27.85
CA LEU A 454 36.26 -29.42 26.88
C LEU A 454 37.70 -28.96 27.06
N ASP A 455 38.57 -29.91 27.43
CA ASP A 455 40.01 -29.76 27.57
C ASP A 455 40.65 -29.23 26.28
N ASP A 456 41.06 -27.96 26.27
CA ASP A 456 42.01 -27.38 25.32
C ASP A 456 43.27 -26.90 26.08
N PRO A 457 44.49 -27.05 25.54
CA PRO A 457 45.72 -26.73 26.26
C PRO A 457 45.88 -25.21 26.42
N GLU A 458 45.80 -24.73 27.66
CA GLU A 458 46.08 -23.34 28.05
C GLU A 458 47.54 -22.95 27.71
N LEU A 459 47.72 -22.18 26.64
CA LEU A 459 48.97 -21.46 26.35
C LEU A 459 49.02 -20.16 27.16
N LEU A 460 49.39 -20.26 28.44
CA LEU A 460 49.77 -19.12 29.26
C LEU A 460 51.22 -18.72 28.94
N MET A 461 51.41 -17.52 28.39
CA MET A 461 52.74 -16.92 28.14
C MET A 461 53.01 -15.79 29.13
N ASP A 462 53.80 -16.06 30.15
CA ASP A 462 54.47 -15.06 30.99
C ASP A 462 55.90 -14.88 30.50
N LEU A 463 56.29 -13.66 30.11
CA LEU A 463 57.70 -13.37 29.77
C LEU A 463 58.15 -11.99 30.23
N ASN A 464 58.91 -11.99 31.33
CA ASN A 464 59.75 -10.87 31.75
C ASN A 464 60.94 -10.71 30.80
N THR A 465 61.17 -9.50 30.33
CA THR A 465 62.24 -9.15 29.39
C THR A 465 63.62 -9.10 30.07
N GLY A 466 64.53 -9.98 29.67
CA GLY A 466 65.97 -9.71 29.76
C GLY A 466 66.89 -10.93 29.88
N GLN A 467 67.38 -11.47 28.75
CA GLN A 467 68.77 -11.90 28.48
C GLN A 467 68.81 -12.77 27.20
N GLU A 468 69.80 -12.52 26.32
CA GLU A 468 69.86 -12.95 24.91
C GLU A 468 70.04 -14.47 24.66
N GLU A 469 70.17 -15.30 25.70
CA GLU A 469 70.37 -16.76 25.57
C GLU A 469 69.14 -17.60 25.98
N GLU A 470 68.14 -17.01 26.66
CA GLU A 470 66.86 -17.67 27.01
C GLU A 470 65.75 -17.43 25.97
N GLU A 471 66.06 -16.79 24.83
CA GLU A 471 65.06 -16.43 23.81
C GLU A 471 64.39 -17.63 23.11
N ALA A 472 65.02 -18.81 23.10
CA ALA A 472 64.48 -19.98 22.39
C ALA A 472 63.24 -20.58 23.06
N GLU A 473 63.20 -20.68 24.39
CA GLU A 473 62.09 -21.28 25.14
C GLU A 473 60.83 -20.40 25.14
N ASN A 474 61.01 -19.10 24.90
CA ASN A 474 59.96 -18.09 24.90
C ASN A 474 59.08 -18.09 23.64
N PHE A 475 59.60 -18.62 22.52
CA PHE A 475 58.90 -18.66 21.23
C PHE A 475 58.49 -20.07 20.82
N THR A 476 59.00 -21.12 21.45
CA THR A 476 58.69 -22.52 21.08
C THR A 476 57.20 -22.84 21.06
N PRO A 477 56.33 -22.35 21.97
CA PRO A 477 54.92 -22.76 21.99
C PRO A 477 54.13 -22.15 20.82
N ILE A 478 54.29 -20.86 20.56
CA ILE A 478 53.65 -20.17 19.43
C ILE A 478 54.16 -20.69 18.09
N LEU A 479 55.47 -20.96 17.98
CA LEU A 479 56.05 -21.47 16.74
C LEU A 479 55.61 -22.91 16.46
N ALA A 480 55.52 -23.77 17.47
CA ALA A 480 54.99 -25.12 17.32
C ALA A 480 53.52 -25.11 16.86
N PHE A 481 52.69 -24.23 17.43
CA PHE A 481 51.32 -24.03 17.00
C PHE A 481 51.24 -23.55 15.55
N LEU A 482 52.01 -22.52 15.19
CA LEU A 482 51.95 -21.91 13.86
C LEU A 482 52.64 -22.75 12.76
N ASP A 483 53.51 -23.70 13.09
CA ASP A 483 54.23 -24.50 12.07
C ASP A 483 53.47 -25.74 11.59
N HIS A 484 52.23 -25.96 12.07
CA HIS A 484 51.41 -27.08 11.61
C HIS A 484 51.16 -27.01 10.09
N GLU A 485 51.48 -28.06 9.36
CA GLU A 485 51.31 -28.09 7.90
C GLU A 485 49.83 -28.14 7.50
N GLY A 486 49.41 -27.25 6.60
CA GLY A 486 48.04 -27.20 6.08
C GLY A 486 47.03 -26.51 7.00
N TYR A 487 45.77 -26.49 6.56
CA TYR A 487 44.66 -25.91 7.32
C TYR A 487 44.14 -26.86 8.41
N ALA A 488 43.78 -26.29 9.56
CA ALA A 488 43.09 -26.95 10.66
C ALA A 488 42.11 -25.95 11.29
N ASP A 489 41.02 -26.43 11.91
CA ASP A 489 39.92 -25.58 12.36
C ASP A 489 40.32 -24.54 13.41
N HIS A 490 41.33 -24.84 14.24
CA HIS A 490 41.89 -23.89 15.21
C HIS A 490 42.60 -22.68 14.58
N PHE A 491 42.93 -22.71 13.28
CA PHE A 491 43.46 -21.54 12.57
C PHE A 491 42.38 -20.58 12.07
N LYS A 492 41.10 -20.92 12.22
CA LYS A 492 40.01 -20.05 11.79
C LYS A 492 40.09 -18.64 12.41
N SER A 493 40.36 -18.57 13.71
CA SER A 493 40.56 -17.32 14.47
C SER A 493 41.77 -16.51 14.01
N LEU A 494 42.73 -17.13 13.30
CA LEU A 494 43.91 -16.46 12.78
C LEU A 494 43.60 -15.67 11.49
N TYR A 495 42.65 -16.17 10.70
CA TYR A 495 42.28 -15.62 9.39
C TYR A 495 41.04 -14.72 9.43
N ASP A 496 40.30 -14.74 10.55
CA ASP A 496 39.03 -14.03 10.72
C ASP A 496 39.14 -12.51 10.57
N PHE A 497 37.99 -11.85 10.38
CA PHE A 497 37.91 -10.40 10.25
C PHE A 497 38.28 -9.67 11.56
N SER A 498 37.89 -10.23 12.70
CA SER A 498 37.97 -9.64 14.04
C SER A 498 39.37 -9.62 14.65
N PHE A 499 40.35 -10.30 14.05
CA PHE A 499 41.65 -10.56 14.70
C PHE A 499 41.50 -11.32 16.02
N SER A 500 40.54 -12.25 16.11
CA SER A 500 40.21 -12.90 17.38
C SER A 500 41.43 -13.57 18.00
N PHE A 501 42.26 -14.26 17.19
CA PHE A 501 43.50 -14.88 17.66
C PHE A 501 44.43 -13.89 18.39
N LEU A 502 44.66 -12.69 17.86
CA LEU A 502 45.52 -11.72 18.55
C LEU A 502 44.89 -11.20 19.83
N THR A 503 43.57 -11.00 19.83
CA THR A 503 42.86 -10.50 21.02
C THR A 503 42.74 -11.53 22.14
N THR A 504 42.55 -12.81 21.81
CA THR A 504 42.37 -13.88 22.81
C THR A 504 43.71 -14.43 23.30
N SER A 505 44.70 -14.54 22.42
CA SER A 505 45.98 -15.18 22.74
C SER A 505 47.06 -14.23 23.27
N PHE A 506 46.88 -12.90 23.14
CA PHE A 506 47.88 -11.90 23.56
C PHE A 506 47.30 -10.79 24.45
N TYR A 507 46.33 -11.12 25.32
CA TYR A 507 45.69 -10.15 26.22
C TYR A 507 46.65 -9.51 27.24
N SER A 508 47.83 -10.11 27.48
CA SER A 508 48.84 -9.61 28.42
C SER A 508 49.67 -8.43 27.89
N TYR A 509 49.61 -8.14 26.58
CA TYR A 509 50.31 -6.99 25.99
C TYR A 509 49.45 -5.74 26.07
N SER A 510 49.91 -4.74 26.84
CA SER A 510 49.21 -3.46 27.00
C SER A 510 49.39 -2.50 25.82
N GLU A 511 50.52 -2.62 25.09
CA GLU A 511 50.87 -1.75 23.97
C GLU A 511 51.02 -2.55 22.66
N GLU A 512 50.35 -2.12 21.58
CA GLU A 512 50.41 -2.79 20.26
C GLU A 512 51.83 -2.81 19.66
N ASP A 513 52.74 -1.93 20.09
CA ASP A 513 54.13 -1.91 19.62
C ASP A 513 54.98 -3.03 20.25
N GLU A 514 54.68 -3.43 21.48
CA GLU A 514 55.34 -4.55 22.16
C GLU A 514 54.98 -5.89 21.49
N LEU A 515 53.69 -6.05 21.15
CA LEU A 515 53.21 -7.21 20.41
C LEU A 515 53.87 -7.33 19.02
N VAL A 516 54.04 -6.21 18.31
CA VAL A 516 54.74 -6.21 17.01
C VAL A 516 56.21 -6.61 17.18
N ALA A 517 56.90 -6.10 18.20
CA ALA A 517 58.28 -6.47 18.48
C ALA A 517 58.42 -7.97 18.81
N TYR A 518 57.51 -8.53 19.61
CA TYR A 518 57.44 -9.96 19.92
C TYR A 518 57.28 -10.80 18.64
N LEU A 519 56.28 -10.49 17.81
CA LEU A 519 56.02 -11.23 16.56
C LEU A 519 57.17 -11.09 15.54
N GLU A 520 57.86 -9.94 15.50
CA GLU A 520 59.06 -9.76 14.67
C GLU A 520 60.23 -10.60 15.15
N ALA A 521 60.41 -10.75 16.47
CA ALA A 521 61.40 -11.65 17.05
C ALA A 521 61.06 -13.13 16.75
N SER A 522 59.81 -13.55 16.96
CA SER A 522 59.34 -14.89 16.62
C SER A 522 59.55 -15.21 15.13
N ARG A 523 59.29 -14.25 14.24
CA ARG A 523 59.51 -14.40 12.79
C ARG A 523 60.98 -14.64 12.46
N LYS A 524 61.89 -13.88 13.08
CA LYS A 524 63.35 -14.06 12.87
C LYS A 524 63.79 -15.46 13.32
N TRP A 525 63.22 -15.96 14.42
CA TRP A 525 63.53 -17.28 14.94
C TRP A 525 62.98 -18.39 14.04
N ALA A 526 61.71 -18.31 13.63
CA ALA A 526 61.11 -19.24 12.66
C ALA A 526 61.94 -19.36 11.37
N LYS A 527 62.45 -18.23 10.87
CA LYS A 527 63.32 -18.16 9.70
C LYS A 527 64.68 -18.85 9.91
N ARG A 528 65.29 -18.70 11.09
CA ARG A 528 66.57 -19.36 11.46
C ARG A 528 66.38 -20.87 11.65
N SER A 529 65.23 -21.28 12.19
CA SER A 529 64.90 -22.67 12.48
C SER A 529 64.23 -23.41 11.32
N HIS A 530 64.14 -22.78 10.13
CA HIS A 530 63.54 -23.35 8.92
C HIS A 530 62.06 -23.80 9.08
N MET A 531 61.32 -23.18 10.00
CA MET A 531 59.89 -23.41 10.24
C MET A 531 59.04 -22.61 9.23
N THR A 532 58.81 -23.20 8.06
CA THR A 532 58.23 -22.49 6.90
C THR A 532 56.78 -22.02 7.11
N TRP A 533 55.93 -22.83 7.77
CA TRP A 533 54.53 -22.49 7.99
C TRP A 533 54.38 -21.44 9.07
N ALA A 534 55.16 -21.56 10.16
CA ALA A 534 55.20 -20.53 11.20
C ALA A 534 55.71 -19.21 10.65
N HIS A 535 56.77 -19.22 9.83
CA HIS A 535 57.30 -18.02 9.20
C HIS A 535 56.25 -17.34 8.30
N ALA A 536 55.54 -18.10 7.46
CA ALA A 536 54.49 -17.55 6.60
C ALA A 536 53.31 -16.95 7.40
N ARG A 537 52.80 -17.66 8.42
CA ARG A 537 51.70 -17.19 9.27
C ARG A 537 52.08 -15.97 10.12
N LEU A 538 53.30 -15.90 10.64
CA LEU A 538 53.82 -14.72 11.33
C LEU A 538 53.94 -13.50 10.40
N CYS A 539 54.42 -13.71 9.16
CA CYS A 539 54.43 -12.65 8.16
C CYS A 539 53.01 -12.16 7.84
N PHE A 540 52.03 -13.06 7.75
CA PHE A 540 50.63 -12.68 7.57
C PHE A 540 50.10 -11.82 8.71
N LEU A 541 50.32 -12.22 9.97
CA LEU A 541 49.91 -11.45 11.16
C LEU A 541 50.56 -10.06 11.21
N LEU A 542 51.89 -9.98 11.02
CA LEU A 542 52.64 -8.72 10.95
C LEU A 542 52.19 -7.84 9.80
N GLY A 543 51.86 -8.43 8.65
CA GLY A 543 51.30 -7.75 7.50
C GLY A 543 49.95 -7.11 7.83
N ARG A 544 49.04 -7.86 8.46
CA ARG A 544 47.72 -7.36 8.89
C ARG A 544 47.82 -6.24 9.93
N LEU A 545 48.69 -6.37 10.94
CA LEU A 545 48.97 -5.30 11.92
C LEU A 545 49.53 -4.05 11.25
N SER A 546 50.40 -4.22 10.26
CA SER A 546 50.94 -3.12 9.46
C SER A 546 49.86 -2.41 8.64
N VAL A 547 48.88 -3.14 8.08
CA VAL A 547 47.69 -2.55 7.42
C VAL A 547 46.83 -1.76 8.41
N ARG A 548 46.60 -2.29 9.62
CA ARG A 548 45.86 -1.61 10.70
C ARG A 548 46.53 -0.29 11.09
N LYS A 549 47.86 -0.25 11.15
CA LYS A 549 48.68 0.96 11.37
C LYS A 549 48.89 1.82 10.10
N VAL A 550 48.21 1.52 8.99
CA VAL A 550 48.30 2.23 7.68
C VAL A 550 49.72 2.21 7.06
N LYS A 551 50.62 1.34 7.53
CA LYS A 551 51.98 1.14 7.00
C LYS A 551 51.96 0.20 5.78
N LEU A 552 51.32 0.63 4.69
CA LEU A 552 51.04 -0.22 3.51
C LEU A 552 52.29 -0.80 2.83
N SER A 553 53.40 -0.05 2.76
CA SER A 553 54.65 -0.53 2.16
C SER A 553 55.28 -1.66 2.99
N GLN A 554 55.22 -1.56 4.32
CA GLN A 554 55.73 -2.60 5.23
C GLN A 554 54.86 -3.85 5.14
N ALA A 555 53.53 -3.67 5.15
CA ALA A 555 52.58 -4.76 4.97
C ALA A 555 52.82 -5.52 3.65
N ARG A 556 53.07 -4.80 2.56
CA ARG A 556 53.37 -5.38 1.24
C ARG A 556 54.55 -6.34 1.32
N VAL A 557 55.66 -5.89 1.94
CA VAL A 557 56.88 -6.70 2.08
C VAL A 557 56.60 -7.98 2.86
N TYR A 558 55.85 -7.89 3.97
CA TYR A 558 55.51 -9.08 4.76
C TYR A 558 54.65 -10.07 3.98
N PHE A 559 53.65 -9.61 3.22
CA PHE A 559 52.82 -10.51 2.41
C PHE A 559 53.57 -11.12 1.23
N GLU A 560 54.44 -10.35 0.55
CA GLU A 560 55.31 -10.87 -0.52
C GLU A 560 56.26 -11.94 0.00
N GLU A 561 56.84 -11.72 1.17
CA GLU A 561 57.71 -12.69 1.82
C GLU A 561 56.95 -13.98 2.18
N ALA A 562 55.74 -13.87 2.75
CA ALA A 562 54.91 -15.03 3.06
C ALA A 562 54.59 -15.89 1.83
N ILE A 563 54.19 -15.25 0.71
CA ILE A 563 53.88 -15.95 -0.54
C ILE A 563 55.15 -16.62 -1.10
N HIS A 564 56.29 -15.95 -1.02
CA HIS A 564 57.57 -16.52 -1.48
C HIS A 564 57.98 -17.76 -0.69
N ILE A 565 57.77 -17.75 0.64
CA ILE A 565 58.09 -18.89 1.53
C ILE A 565 57.19 -20.09 1.24
N LEU A 566 55.89 -19.85 1.07
CA LEU A 566 54.93 -20.92 0.76
C LEU A 566 55.21 -21.55 -0.62
N ASN A 567 55.85 -20.82 -1.53
CA ASN A 567 56.42 -21.36 -2.77
C ASN A 567 55.42 -22.18 -3.61
N GLY A 568 54.13 -21.79 -3.61
CA GLY A 568 53.04 -22.49 -4.30
C GLY A 568 52.32 -23.57 -3.47
N ALA A 569 52.55 -23.63 -2.15
CA ALA A 569 51.85 -24.57 -1.28
C ALA A 569 50.39 -24.13 -1.01
N PHE A 570 49.43 -24.89 -1.55
CA PHE A 570 47.99 -24.69 -1.34
C PHE A 570 47.37 -25.62 -0.29
N LYS A 571 48.19 -26.21 0.61
CA LYS A 571 47.69 -27.07 1.71
C LYS A 571 46.82 -26.30 2.73
N ASP A 572 47.02 -24.98 2.83
CA ASP A 572 46.15 -24.06 3.58
C ASP A 572 45.57 -23.00 2.62
N LEU A 573 44.44 -23.32 2.00
CA LEU A 573 43.78 -22.45 1.02
C LEU A 573 43.28 -21.14 1.65
N SER A 574 42.90 -21.16 2.93
CA SER A 574 42.43 -19.99 3.68
C SER A 574 43.55 -18.96 3.83
N LEU A 575 44.75 -19.40 4.24
CA LEU A 575 45.94 -18.55 4.31
C LEU A 575 46.34 -18.02 2.93
N ALA A 576 46.41 -18.89 1.93
CA ALA A 576 46.79 -18.51 0.57
C ALA A 576 45.83 -17.43 0.03
N ALA A 577 44.51 -17.64 0.11
CA ALA A 577 43.52 -16.67 -0.31
C ALA A 577 43.67 -15.35 0.46
N ALA A 578 43.83 -15.39 1.79
CA ALA A 578 44.01 -14.17 2.59
C ALA A 578 45.28 -13.39 2.20
N LEU A 579 46.39 -14.07 1.91
CA LEU A 579 47.64 -13.44 1.45
C LEU A 579 47.47 -12.78 0.08
N TYR A 580 46.99 -13.51 -0.92
CA TYR A 580 46.79 -12.98 -2.28
C TYR A 580 45.85 -11.78 -2.28
N ILE A 581 44.73 -11.86 -1.55
CA ILE A 581 43.70 -10.80 -1.54
C ILE A 581 44.19 -9.55 -0.78
N ASN A 582 44.84 -9.71 0.39
CA ASN A 582 45.37 -8.55 1.12
C ASN A 582 46.49 -7.85 0.34
N LEU A 583 47.37 -8.63 -0.30
CA LEU A 583 48.43 -8.07 -1.14
C LEU A 583 47.83 -7.35 -2.36
N ALA A 584 46.86 -7.97 -3.05
CA ALA A 584 46.12 -7.35 -4.15
C ALA A 584 45.45 -6.03 -3.75
N ALA A 585 44.82 -5.98 -2.58
CA ALA A 585 44.22 -4.76 -2.06
C ALA A 585 45.25 -3.64 -1.86
N ILE A 586 46.44 -3.96 -1.34
CA ILE A 586 47.55 -2.99 -1.20
C ILE A 586 48.02 -2.50 -2.57
N TYR A 587 48.19 -3.40 -3.54
CA TYR A 587 48.56 -3.04 -4.91
C TYR A 587 47.56 -2.08 -5.56
N LEU A 588 46.26 -2.29 -5.35
CA LEU A 588 45.20 -1.39 -5.81
C LEU A 588 45.28 -0.02 -5.13
N ARG A 589 45.48 0.03 -3.81
CA ARG A 589 45.61 1.28 -3.04
C ARG A 589 46.84 2.10 -3.40
N GLN A 590 47.99 1.43 -3.62
CA GLN A 590 49.25 2.07 -4.00
C GLN A 590 49.33 2.40 -5.52
N ARG A 591 48.32 2.02 -6.32
CA ARG A 591 48.28 2.21 -7.79
C ARG A 591 49.43 1.53 -8.56
N LEU A 592 50.03 0.47 -8.01
CA LEU A 592 51.19 -0.24 -8.58
C LEU A 592 50.76 -1.34 -9.59
N ARG A 593 49.97 -1.00 -10.61
CA ARG A 593 49.25 -1.99 -11.44
C ARG A 593 50.13 -2.80 -12.40
N HIS A 594 51.18 -2.20 -12.97
CA HIS A 594 52.01 -2.84 -14.00
C HIS A 594 52.88 -4.00 -13.48
N LYS A 595 53.13 -4.06 -12.17
CA LYS A 595 53.95 -5.12 -11.54
C LYS A 595 53.11 -6.25 -10.94
N GLY A 596 51.78 -6.11 -10.86
CA GLY A 596 50.90 -7.00 -10.11
C GLY A 596 49.65 -7.46 -10.86
N SER A 597 49.58 -7.33 -12.19
CA SER A 597 48.38 -7.73 -12.96
C SER A 597 48.05 -9.22 -12.82
N GLY A 598 49.05 -10.11 -12.92
CA GLY A 598 48.86 -11.55 -12.69
C GLY A 598 48.37 -11.85 -11.27
N LEU A 599 48.95 -11.17 -10.27
CA LEU A 599 48.54 -11.31 -8.87
C LEU A 599 47.10 -10.83 -8.62
N LEU A 600 46.67 -9.74 -9.26
CA LEU A 600 45.29 -9.24 -9.14
C LEU A 600 44.28 -10.22 -9.73
N GLU A 601 44.61 -10.88 -10.84
CA GLU A 601 43.75 -11.89 -11.45
C GLU A 601 43.67 -13.17 -10.60
N LYS A 602 44.81 -13.64 -10.08
CA LYS A 602 44.89 -14.80 -9.17
C LYS A 602 44.15 -14.53 -7.85
N ALA A 603 44.31 -13.33 -7.28
CA ALA A 603 43.57 -12.90 -6.09
C ALA A 603 42.06 -12.77 -6.35
N GLY A 604 41.67 -12.25 -7.51
CA GLY A 604 40.27 -12.20 -7.94
C GLY A 604 39.66 -13.60 -8.07
N ALA A 605 40.40 -14.56 -8.63
CA ALA A 605 39.96 -15.96 -8.70
C ALA A 605 39.78 -16.57 -7.30
N MET A 606 40.76 -16.39 -6.40
CA MET A 606 40.67 -16.85 -5.00
C MET A 606 39.46 -16.27 -4.26
N LEU A 607 39.17 -14.99 -4.46
CA LEU A 607 38.08 -14.29 -3.80
C LEU A 607 36.69 -14.79 -4.24
N VAL A 608 36.56 -15.13 -5.52
CA VAL A 608 35.25 -15.34 -6.17
C VAL A 608 34.93 -16.82 -6.31
N CYS A 609 35.93 -17.65 -6.62
CA CYS A 609 35.77 -19.07 -6.91
C CYS A 609 35.69 -19.94 -5.66
N LEU A 610 36.25 -19.52 -4.52
CA LEU A 610 36.16 -20.28 -3.27
C LEU A 610 34.84 -19.98 -2.53
N PRO A 611 34.01 -20.99 -2.24
CA PRO A 611 32.85 -20.83 -1.36
C PRO A 611 33.27 -20.71 0.12
N ASP A 612 32.38 -20.17 0.96
CA ASP A 612 32.47 -20.20 2.44
C ASP A 612 33.69 -19.49 3.06
N ARG A 613 34.43 -18.72 2.27
CA ARG A 613 35.57 -17.93 2.72
C ARG A 613 35.12 -16.79 3.65
N GLU A 614 35.73 -16.71 4.83
CA GLU A 614 35.61 -15.55 5.72
C GLU A 614 36.47 -14.37 5.25
N TYR A 615 35.98 -13.15 5.48
CA TYR A 615 36.75 -11.95 5.21
C TYR A 615 37.86 -11.80 6.24
N SER A 616 39.06 -11.47 5.79
CA SER A 616 40.22 -11.22 6.64
C SER A 616 40.46 -9.72 6.88
N ALA A 617 40.01 -8.85 5.97
CA ALA A 617 40.22 -7.41 6.11
C ALA A 617 39.15 -6.55 5.40
N LYS A 618 38.97 -5.32 5.89
CA LYS A 618 38.13 -4.30 5.24
C LYS A 618 38.62 -3.91 3.85
N SER A 619 39.93 -4.04 3.59
CA SER A 619 40.56 -3.71 2.31
C SER A 619 40.17 -4.63 1.16
N GLU A 620 39.55 -5.77 1.43
CA GLU A 620 39.08 -6.70 0.41
C GLU A 620 38.00 -6.10 -0.50
N LEU A 621 37.28 -5.08 -0.05
CA LEU A 621 36.30 -4.35 -0.87
C LEU A 621 36.95 -3.77 -2.15
N ASP A 622 38.22 -3.37 -2.09
CA ASP A 622 38.96 -2.85 -3.24
C ASP A 622 39.14 -3.95 -4.32
N VAL A 623 39.36 -5.19 -3.88
CA VAL A 623 39.49 -6.38 -4.75
C VAL A 623 38.13 -6.81 -5.28
N VAL A 624 37.08 -6.79 -4.45
CA VAL A 624 35.68 -7.03 -4.90
C VAL A 624 35.30 -6.02 -6.00
N ALA A 625 35.62 -4.74 -5.81
CA ALA A 625 35.37 -3.70 -6.82
C ALA A 625 36.21 -3.90 -8.09
N TYR A 626 37.44 -4.42 -7.99
CA TYR A 626 38.23 -4.82 -9.16
C TYR A 626 37.55 -5.96 -9.94
N VAL A 627 37.11 -7.01 -9.25
CA VAL A 627 36.39 -8.14 -9.88
C VAL A 627 35.08 -7.69 -10.51
N LEU A 628 34.29 -6.85 -9.83
CA LEU A 628 33.04 -6.34 -10.38
C LEU A 628 33.26 -5.54 -11.67
N ARG A 629 34.32 -4.71 -11.72
CA ARG A 629 34.74 -4.05 -12.97
C ARG A 629 35.10 -5.06 -14.06
N GLN A 630 35.82 -6.12 -13.72
CA GLN A 630 36.14 -7.21 -14.65
C GLN A 630 34.87 -7.90 -15.18
N GLY A 631 33.86 -8.11 -14.33
CA GLY A 631 32.53 -8.60 -14.73
C GLY A 631 31.85 -7.69 -15.74
N ILE A 632 31.81 -6.39 -15.47
CA ILE A 632 31.19 -5.37 -16.36
C ILE A 632 31.94 -5.28 -17.70
N VAL A 633 33.28 -5.36 -17.67
CA VAL A 633 34.15 -5.31 -18.85
C VAL A 633 34.05 -6.56 -19.71
N SER A 634 34.03 -7.74 -19.09
CA SER A 634 33.84 -9.01 -19.79
C SER A 634 32.39 -9.20 -20.26
N GLY A 635 31.42 -8.48 -19.69
CA GLY A 635 29.99 -8.68 -19.94
C GLY A 635 29.45 -9.95 -19.29
N SER A 636 30.07 -10.41 -18.20
CA SER A 636 29.71 -11.63 -17.48
C SER A 636 28.74 -11.34 -16.34
N CYS A 637 27.43 -11.57 -16.57
CA CYS A 637 26.41 -11.45 -15.53
C CYS A 637 26.66 -12.34 -14.29
N PRO A 638 27.13 -13.61 -14.43
CA PRO A 638 27.44 -14.44 -13.26
C PRO A 638 28.57 -13.89 -12.39
N LEU A 639 29.61 -13.33 -13.02
CA LEU A 639 30.71 -12.70 -12.29
C LEU A 639 30.27 -11.41 -11.59
N GLU A 640 29.41 -10.63 -12.25
CA GLU A 640 28.79 -9.44 -11.68
C GLU A 640 27.95 -9.80 -10.44
N ALA A 641 27.08 -10.82 -10.54
CA ALA A 641 26.25 -11.27 -9.44
C ALA A 641 27.08 -11.76 -8.24
N ARG A 642 28.12 -12.56 -8.48
CA ARG A 642 29.00 -13.05 -7.40
C ARG A 642 29.76 -11.90 -6.73
N ALA A 643 30.27 -10.93 -7.49
CA ALA A 643 30.94 -9.77 -6.92
C ALA A 643 29.98 -8.86 -6.12
N CYS A 644 28.75 -8.64 -6.62
CA CYS A 644 27.70 -7.92 -5.87
C CYS A 644 27.36 -8.61 -4.56
N PHE A 645 27.22 -9.94 -4.55
CA PHE A 645 26.97 -10.71 -3.32
C PHE A 645 28.10 -10.54 -2.29
N LEU A 646 29.35 -10.67 -2.72
CA LEU A 646 30.50 -10.48 -1.83
C LEU A 646 30.54 -9.04 -1.29
N ALA A 647 30.26 -8.04 -2.13
CA ALA A 647 30.17 -6.64 -1.70
C ALA A 647 29.09 -6.46 -0.63
N VAL A 648 27.90 -7.03 -0.83
CA VAL A 648 26.80 -6.99 0.15
C VAL A 648 27.22 -7.61 1.48
N ARG A 649 27.78 -8.83 1.45
CA ARG A 649 28.21 -9.55 2.67
C ARG A 649 29.26 -8.75 3.45
N LEU A 650 30.28 -8.22 2.77
CA LEU A 650 31.34 -7.43 3.40
C LEU A 650 30.82 -6.10 3.97
N LEU A 651 30.00 -5.37 3.21
CA LEU A 651 29.47 -4.08 3.65
C LEU A 651 28.48 -4.20 4.81
N LEU A 652 27.73 -5.31 4.90
CA LEU A 652 26.89 -5.61 6.06
C LEU A 652 27.72 -5.87 7.32
N ILE A 653 28.80 -6.66 7.23
CA ILE A 653 29.74 -6.88 8.35
C ILE A 653 30.36 -5.57 8.82
N LEU A 654 30.61 -4.64 7.89
CA LEU A 654 31.15 -3.31 8.19
C LEU A 654 30.12 -2.31 8.76
N GLY A 655 28.84 -2.67 8.82
CA GLY A 655 27.75 -1.76 9.24
C GLY A 655 27.47 -0.60 8.28
N ARG A 656 28.00 -0.64 7.03
CA ARG A 656 27.87 0.45 6.05
C ARG A 656 26.61 0.31 5.20
N HIS A 657 25.45 0.33 5.84
CA HIS A 657 24.15 0.07 5.20
C HIS A 657 23.86 0.94 3.97
N ASP A 658 24.32 2.20 3.95
CA ASP A 658 24.06 3.12 2.85
C ASP A 658 24.64 2.69 1.51
N GLU A 659 25.80 2.04 1.54
CA GLU A 659 26.53 1.58 0.36
C GLU A 659 26.10 0.19 -0.10
N VAL A 660 25.43 -0.59 0.77
CA VAL A 660 24.96 -1.95 0.44
C VAL A 660 23.87 -1.91 -0.63
N LEU A 661 22.97 -0.92 -0.54
CA LEU A 661 21.71 -0.90 -1.27
C LEU A 661 21.87 -1.07 -2.80
N PRO A 662 22.74 -0.30 -3.50
CA PRO A 662 22.96 -0.48 -4.94
C PRO A 662 23.43 -1.88 -5.35
N PHE A 663 24.28 -2.51 -4.54
CA PHE A 663 24.78 -3.85 -4.83
C PHE A 663 23.70 -4.92 -4.58
N ALA A 664 22.87 -4.74 -3.54
CA ALA A 664 21.75 -5.63 -3.25
C ALA A 664 20.64 -5.53 -4.32
N GLU A 665 20.29 -4.31 -4.75
CA GLU A 665 19.34 -4.08 -5.85
C GLU A 665 19.83 -4.70 -7.17
N ARG A 666 21.13 -4.54 -7.48
CA ARG A 666 21.72 -5.16 -8.67
C ARG A 666 21.77 -6.68 -8.58
N LEU A 667 22.14 -7.22 -7.42
CA LEU A 667 22.14 -8.66 -7.18
C LEU A 667 20.75 -9.24 -7.45
N GLN A 668 19.69 -8.60 -6.94
CA GLN A 668 18.30 -9.00 -7.14
C GLN A 668 17.90 -9.05 -8.62
N LEU A 669 18.29 -8.03 -9.41
CA LEU A 669 18.01 -7.97 -10.84
C LEU A 669 18.76 -9.05 -11.64
N LEU A 670 19.97 -9.40 -11.22
CA LEU A 670 20.78 -10.44 -11.87
C LEU A 670 20.35 -11.86 -11.42
N SER A 671 19.82 -12.00 -10.21
CA SER A 671 19.37 -13.25 -9.65
C SER A 671 17.92 -13.53 -10.04
N GLY A 672 17.70 -14.13 -11.22
CA GLY A 672 16.37 -14.56 -11.67
C GLY A 672 15.78 -15.78 -10.92
N HIS A 673 16.23 -16.07 -9.70
CA HIS A 673 15.91 -17.31 -8.97
C HIS A 673 15.14 -17.06 -7.66
N PRO A 674 14.05 -17.81 -7.39
CA PRO A 674 13.21 -17.62 -6.19
C PRO A 674 13.93 -17.71 -4.83
N PRO A 675 14.86 -18.65 -4.55
CA PRO A 675 15.49 -18.72 -3.22
C PRO A 675 16.54 -17.63 -2.95
N THR A 676 17.25 -17.15 -3.98
CA THR A 676 18.20 -16.02 -3.86
C THR A 676 17.48 -14.68 -3.83
N LEU A 677 16.35 -14.60 -4.54
CA LEU A 677 15.40 -13.50 -4.51
C LEU A 677 14.87 -13.26 -3.08
N ASP A 678 14.65 -14.32 -2.30
CA ASP A 678 14.15 -14.24 -0.92
C ASP A 678 15.18 -13.67 0.07
N ALA A 679 16.43 -14.13 0.02
CA ALA A 679 17.50 -13.57 0.87
C ALA A 679 17.81 -12.11 0.51
N ALA A 680 17.83 -11.77 -0.78
CA ALA A 680 18.06 -10.40 -1.21
C ALA A 680 16.84 -9.49 -0.94
N THR A 681 15.59 -9.95 -1.11
CA THR A 681 14.39 -9.18 -0.71
C THR A 681 14.33 -8.91 0.79
N THR A 682 14.71 -9.88 1.63
CA THR A 682 14.75 -9.67 3.09
C THR A 682 15.77 -8.58 3.46
N ILE A 683 16.97 -8.61 2.88
CA ILE A 683 17.97 -7.56 3.06
C ILE A 683 17.46 -6.21 2.55
N LEU A 684 16.86 -6.16 1.36
CA LEU A 684 16.30 -4.93 0.79
C LEU A 684 15.23 -4.31 1.70
N SER A 685 14.33 -5.13 2.26
CA SER A 685 13.30 -4.64 3.19
C SER A 685 13.90 -3.94 4.41
N PHE A 686 14.97 -4.51 4.97
CA PHE A 686 15.73 -3.92 6.07
C PHE A 686 16.46 -2.63 5.66
N LEU A 687 17.12 -2.63 4.50
CA LEU A 687 17.86 -1.46 4.02
C LEU A 687 16.94 -0.28 3.70
N TYR A 688 15.76 -0.53 3.12
CA TYR A 688 14.77 0.53 2.87
C TYR A 688 14.20 1.13 4.16
N ASP A 689 13.95 0.31 5.19
CA ASP A 689 13.55 0.81 6.50
C ASP A 689 14.63 1.70 7.14
N LYS A 690 15.90 1.28 7.06
CA LYS A 690 17.05 2.08 7.55
C LYS A 690 17.22 3.40 6.79
N LYS A 691 16.89 3.45 5.50
CA LYS A 691 16.90 4.68 4.70
C LYS A 691 15.63 5.54 4.84
N TYR A 692 14.70 5.16 5.71
CA TYR A 692 13.40 5.83 5.90
C TYR A 692 12.59 5.93 4.60
N LEU A 693 12.55 4.83 3.82
CA LEU A 693 11.77 4.69 2.58
C LEU A 693 10.59 3.72 2.80
N PRO A 694 9.53 4.13 3.53
CA PRO A 694 8.47 3.24 4.00
C PRO A 694 7.67 2.58 2.88
N HIS A 695 7.44 3.29 1.75
CA HIS A 695 6.69 2.70 0.63
C HIS A 695 7.45 1.52 -0.01
N LEU A 696 8.76 1.65 -0.17
CA LEU A 696 9.64 0.62 -0.73
C LEU A 696 9.84 -0.53 0.26
N ALA A 697 9.99 -0.22 1.54
CA ALA A 697 10.10 -1.22 2.60
C ALA A 697 8.89 -2.17 2.60
N VAL A 698 7.66 -1.64 2.57
CA VAL A 698 6.45 -2.47 2.52
C VAL A 698 6.28 -3.20 1.17
N ALA A 699 6.61 -2.54 0.05
CA ALA A 699 6.53 -3.14 -1.28
C ALA A 699 7.47 -4.35 -1.43
N SER A 700 8.67 -4.27 -0.87
CA SER A 700 9.66 -5.37 -0.92
C SER A 700 9.18 -6.64 -0.21
N VAL A 701 8.46 -6.50 0.92
CA VAL A 701 7.86 -7.64 1.64
C VAL A 701 6.71 -8.25 0.83
N ARG A 702 5.90 -7.43 0.17
CA ARG A 702 4.73 -7.88 -0.63
C ARG A 702 5.12 -8.69 -1.86
N GLN A 703 6.21 -8.33 -2.54
CA GLN A 703 6.67 -9.03 -3.75
C GLN A 703 6.94 -10.52 -3.49
N ARG A 704 7.52 -10.85 -2.33
CA ARG A 704 7.88 -12.21 -1.93
C ARG A 704 6.69 -13.17 -1.99
N GLY A 705 5.56 -12.77 -1.42
CA GLY A 705 4.36 -13.62 -1.34
C GLY A 705 3.64 -13.87 -2.67
N THR A 706 4.05 -13.21 -3.76
CA THR A 706 3.48 -13.46 -5.11
C THR A 706 4.28 -14.48 -5.91
N GLN A 707 5.54 -14.73 -5.54
CA GLN A 707 6.48 -15.57 -6.28
C GLN A 707 6.87 -16.86 -5.53
N SER A 708 6.57 -16.97 -4.23
CA SER A 708 6.82 -18.18 -3.45
C SER A 708 5.78 -19.28 -3.77
N THR A 709 6.04 -20.06 -4.81
CA THR A 709 5.45 -21.40 -4.92
C THR A 709 6.07 -22.30 -3.84
N GLN A 710 5.30 -22.56 -2.78
CA GLN A 710 5.54 -23.53 -1.69
C GLN A 710 6.79 -23.32 -0.80
N GLY A 711 6.54 -23.00 0.49
CA GLY A 711 7.30 -23.58 1.59
C GLY A 711 8.41 -22.76 2.26
N MET A 712 8.40 -21.43 2.23
CA MET A 712 9.29 -20.63 3.09
C MET A 712 8.55 -19.51 3.81
N ALA A 713 8.49 -19.66 5.14
CA ALA A 713 7.87 -18.77 6.10
C ALA A 713 8.31 -17.30 5.99
N LEU A 714 7.36 -16.36 6.08
CA LEU A 714 7.65 -14.93 6.29
C LEU A 714 8.13 -14.74 7.74
N PRO A 715 9.37 -14.28 7.98
CA PRO A 715 9.86 -14.02 9.32
C PRO A 715 9.04 -12.95 10.05
N ILE A 716 8.74 -13.19 11.32
CA ILE A 716 7.94 -12.30 12.19
C ILE A 716 8.48 -10.85 12.21
N TRP A 717 9.80 -10.65 12.13
CA TRP A 717 10.39 -9.31 12.12
C TRP A 717 10.01 -8.48 10.88
N GLN A 718 9.70 -9.11 9.73
CA GLN A 718 9.24 -8.39 8.54
C GLN A 718 7.80 -7.88 8.72
N VAL A 719 6.97 -8.62 9.44
CA VAL A 719 5.62 -8.16 9.84
C VAL A 719 5.74 -6.94 10.74
N HIS A 720 6.64 -7.00 11.73
CA HIS A 720 6.94 -5.87 12.59
C HIS A 720 7.38 -4.63 11.79
N LEU A 721 8.26 -4.82 10.80
CA LEU A 721 8.70 -3.76 9.89
C LEU A 721 7.56 -3.18 9.05
N VAL A 722 6.64 -4.00 8.53
CA VAL A 722 5.46 -3.53 7.80
C VAL A 722 4.52 -2.75 8.73
N LEU A 723 4.27 -3.23 9.94
CA LEU A 723 3.43 -2.55 10.93
C LEU A 723 4.02 -1.18 11.31
N GLN A 724 5.35 -1.08 11.48
CA GLN A 724 6.01 0.20 11.75
C GLN A 724 6.01 1.14 10.55
N ASN A 725 6.23 0.65 9.33
CA ASN A 725 6.26 1.51 8.16
C ASN A 725 4.86 1.97 7.73
N THR A 726 3.82 1.14 7.94
CA THR A 726 2.43 1.55 7.68
C THR A 726 1.93 2.65 8.61
N THR A 727 2.38 2.70 9.87
CA THR A 727 2.08 3.83 10.76
C THR A 727 2.80 5.11 10.32
N LYS A 728 4.07 5.01 9.86
CA LYS A 728 4.80 6.14 9.27
C LYS A 728 4.08 6.70 8.03
N LEU A 729 3.53 5.85 7.16
CA LEU A 729 2.80 6.26 5.94
C LEU A 729 1.53 7.06 6.22
N LEU A 730 0.85 6.77 7.33
CA LEU A 730 -0.40 7.44 7.70
C LEU A 730 -0.18 8.79 8.40
N GLY A 731 1.08 9.17 8.68
CA GLY A 731 1.41 10.45 9.33
C GLY A 731 0.87 10.60 10.76
N ILE A 732 0.45 9.50 11.38
CA ILE A 732 -0.13 9.49 12.74
C ILE A 732 1.03 9.51 13.75
N PRO A 733 1.10 10.50 14.65
CA PRO A 733 2.16 10.59 15.65
C PRO A 733 2.00 9.47 16.67
N SER A 734 2.85 8.44 16.57
CA SER A 734 2.83 7.21 17.36
C SER A 734 1.51 6.41 17.25
N PRO A 735 1.52 5.08 17.37
CA PRO A 735 0.26 4.35 17.37
C PRO A 735 -0.57 4.88 18.56
N SER A 736 -1.73 5.49 18.29
CA SER A 736 -2.81 5.46 19.26
C SER A 736 -3.04 3.96 19.51
N TRP A 737 -2.52 3.48 20.64
CA TRP A 737 -2.37 2.07 21.00
C TRP A 737 -3.65 1.29 20.67
N GLY A 738 -3.74 0.71 19.47
CA GLY A 738 -5.01 0.19 18.98
C GLY A 738 -5.18 0.07 17.47
N GLU A 739 -4.97 1.14 16.69
CA GLU A 739 -5.31 1.13 15.25
C GLU A 739 -4.21 0.52 14.37
N VAL A 740 -4.56 -0.54 13.63
CA VAL A 740 -3.64 -1.27 12.74
C VAL A 740 -4.09 -1.06 11.31
N SER A 741 -3.17 -0.62 10.44
CA SER A 741 -3.50 -0.35 9.04
C SER A 741 -3.93 -1.63 8.31
N SER A 742 -5.05 -1.56 7.59
CA SER A 742 -5.50 -2.63 6.68
C SER A 742 -4.43 -3.06 5.66
N LEU A 743 -3.48 -2.17 5.33
CA LEU A 743 -2.38 -2.47 4.41
C LEU A 743 -1.43 -3.56 4.94
N ALA A 744 -1.36 -3.74 6.26
CA ALA A 744 -0.57 -4.79 6.89
C ALA A 744 -1.24 -6.18 6.83
N CYS A 745 -2.54 -6.27 6.52
CA CYS A 745 -3.29 -7.54 6.51
C CYS A 745 -2.65 -8.64 5.65
N PRO A 746 -2.17 -8.39 4.42
CA PRO A 746 -1.54 -9.44 3.61
C PRO A 746 -0.27 -10.01 4.26
N ALA A 747 0.56 -9.16 4.86
CA ALA A 747 1.78 -9.60 5.56
C ALA A 747 1.44 -10.41 6.82
N LEU A 748 0.44 -9.96 7.59
CA LEU A 748 -0.07 -10.69 8.76
C LEU A 748 -0.62 -12.08 8.39
N ARG A 749 -1.36 -12.21 7.27
CA ARG A 749 -1.85 -13.51 6.79
C ARG A 749 -0.73 -14.44 6.32
N GLN A 750 0.27 -13.91 5.63
CA GLN A 750 1.43 -14.69 5.21
C GLN A 750 2.24 -15.20 6.41
N ALA A 751 2.41 -14.38 7.44
CA ALA A 751 3.05 -14.81 8.68
C ALA A 751 2.22 -15.83 9.45
N LEU A 752 0.88 -15.74 9.43
CA LEU A 752 0.02 -16.74 10.04
C LEU A 752 0.20 -18.11 9.38
N ALA A 753 0.14 -18.17 8.04
CA ALA A 753 0.37 -19.41 7.28
C ALA A 753 1.78 -19.99 7.51
N ALA A 754 2.77 -19.11 7.63
CA ALA A 754 4.14 -19.49 7.96
C ALA A 754 4.29 -20.10 9.37
N CYS A 755 3.62 -19.52 10.37
CA CYS A 755 3.64 -20.04 11.73
C CYS A 755 2.85 -21.36 11.84
N GLU A 756 1.80 -21.57 11.03
CA GLU A 756 1.08 -22.85 10.93
C GLU A 756 2.01 -24.00 10.54
N GLU A 757 2.97 -23.76 9.63
CA GLU A 757 4.00 -24.74 9.25
C GLU A 757 5.02 -25.00 10.37
N GLN A 758 5.31 -24.00 11.21
CA GLN A 758 6.32 -24.07 12.29
C GLN A 758 5.75 -24.53 13.66
N VAL A 759 4.43 -24.72 13.78
CA VAL A 759 3.73 -25.14 15.00
C VAL A 759 3.94 -24.19 16.21
N ASP A 760 4.20 -22.90 15.97
CA ASP A 760 4.24 -21.88 17.04
C ASP A 760 2.82 -21.35 17.34
N GLN A 761 2.12 -22.07 18.22
CA GLN A 761 0.72 -21.79 18.57
C GLN A 761 0.52 -20.42 19.24
N SER A 762 1.54 -19.94 19.97
CA SER A 762 1.48 -18.67 20.70
C SER A 762 1.42 -17.47 19.76
N THR A 763 2.34 -17.42 18.78
CA THR A 763 2.39 -16.34 17.79
C THR A 763 1.25 -16.42 16.80
N GLN A 764 0.79 -17.63 16.44
CA GLN A 764 -0.43 -17.82 15.64
C GLN A 764 -1.64 -17.18 16.33
N ARG A 765 -1.86 -17.44 17.62
CA ARG A 765 -2.96 -16.84 18.38
C ARG A 765 -2.85 -15.32 18.40
N THR A 766 -1.66 -14.77 18.66
CA THR A 766 -1.40 -13.32 18.63
C THR A 766 -1.73 -12.70 17.27
N LEU A 767 -1.31 -13.33 16.17
CA LEU A 767 -1.61 -12.86 14.81
C LEU A 767 -3.12 -12.90 14.49
N CYS A 768 -3.83 -13.94 14.91
CA CYS A 768 -5.28 -14.05 14.78
C CYS A 768 -6.00 -12.93 15.55
N LEU A 769 -5.56 -12.61 16.76
CA LEU A 769 -6.11 -11.49 17.55
C LEU A 769 -5.88 -10.15 16.84
N ILE A 770 -4.68 -9.87 16.34
CA ILE A 770 -4.37 -8.65 15.59
C ILE A 770 -5.23 -8.55 14.32
N LEU A 771 -5.31 -9.64 13.54
CA LEU A 771 -6.15 -9.68 12.34
C LEU A 771 -7.61 -9.39 12.70
N SER A 772 -8.16 -10.06 13.71
CA SER A 772 -9.55 -9.82 14.14
C SER A 772 -9.82 -8.36 14.51
N LYS A 773 -8.86 -7.71 15.19
CA LYS A 773 -8.93 -6.30 15.55
C LYS A 773 -8.98 -5.40 14.32
N VAL A 774 -8.20 -5.69 13.28
CA VAL A 774 -8.23 -4.95 12.00
C VAL A 774 -9.57 -5.12 11.28
N TYR A 775 -10.14 -6.33 11.29
CA TYR A 775 -11.45 -6.58 10.68
C TYR A 775 -12.59 -5.88 11.45
N LEU A 776 -12.51 -5.80 12.78
CA LEU A 776 -13.45 -5.04 13.60
C LEU A 776 -13.32 -3.52 13.32
N GLN A 777 -12.08 -3.01 13.19
CA GLN A 777 -11.79 -1.60 12.85
C GLN A 777 -12.51 -1.11 11.60
N HIS A 778 -12.63 -1.99 10.61
CA HIS A 778 -13.18 -1.67 9.30
C HIS A 778 -14.59 -2.22 9.06
N ARG A 779 -15.34 -2.58 10.13
CA ARG A 779 -16.76 -3.01 10.08
C ARG A 779 -17.01 -4.29 9.28
N SER A 780 -16.11 -5.24 9.36
CA SER A 780 -16.24 -6.56 8.72
C SER A 780 -16.26 -7.67 9.77
N PRO A 781 -17.36 -7.82 10.53
CA PRO A 781 -17.41 -8.75 11.66
C PRO A 781 -17.24 -10.21 11.26
N ASP A 782 -17.64 -10.61 10.05
CA ASP A 782 -17.51 -12.00 9.58
C ASP A 782 -16.04 -12.46 9.51
N GLY A 783 -15.14 -11.58 9.02
CA GLY A 783 -13.70 -11.87 9.01
C GLY A 783 -13.09 -11.87 10.40
N ALA A 784 -13.57 -11.02 11.30
CA ALA A 784 -13.15 -11.02 12.70
C ALA A 784 -13.56 -12.32 13.42
N ILE A 785 -14.80 -12.78 13.22
CA ILE A 785 -15.32 -14.03 13.77
C ILE A 785 -14.49 -15.23 13.30
N HIS A 786 -14.10 -15.25 12.02
CA HIS A 786 -13.24 -16.30 11.48
C HIS A 786 -11.90 -16.40 12.25
N TYR A 787 -11.15 -15.30 12.34
CA TYR A 787 -9.85 -15.32 13.05
C TYR A 787 -10.00 -15.50 14.57
N LEU A 788 -11.07 -15.00 15.18
CA LEU A 788 -11.35 -15.23 16.61
C LEU A 788 -11.71 -16.69 16.91
N SER A 789 -12.40 -17.36 15.99
CA SER A 789 -12.67 -18.81 16.12
C SER A 789 -11.37 -19.61 16.08
N GLN A 790 -10.42 -19.24 15.21
CA GLN A 790 -9.08 -19.84 15.16
C GLN A 790 -8.28 -19.53 16.43
N ALA A 791 -8.32 -18.28 16.92
CA ALA A 791 -7.67 -17.88 18.17
C ALA A 791 -8.21 -18.64 19.38
N LEU A 792 -9.52 -18.94 19.43
CA LEU A 792 -10.13 -19.74 20.48
C LEU A 792 -9.62 -21.18 20.48
N MET A 793 -9.56 -21.82 19.30
CA MET A 793 -9.01 -23.17 19.16
C MET A 793 -7.56 -23.25 19.63
N LEU A 794 -6.74 -22.24 19.27
CA LEU A 794 -5.35 -22.15 19.72
C LEU A 794 -5.23 -21.85 21.22
N GLY A 795 -6.08 -20.97 21.75
CA GLY A 795 -6.12 -20.64 23.18
C GLY A 795 -6.44 -21.87 24.05
N GLN A 796 -7.35 -22.75 23.60
CA GLN A 796 -7.67 -24.01 24.28
C GLN A 796 -6.47 -24.96 24.39
N LEU A 797 -5.49 -24.87 23.48
CA LEU A 797 -4.27 -25.68 23.51
C LEU A 797 -3.18 -25.07 24.42
N LEU A 798 -3.21 -23.75 24.63
CA LEU A 798 -2.19 -23.03 25.39
C LEU A 798 -2.52 -22.94 26.89
N SER A 799 -3.66 -22.35 27.25
CA SER A 799 -4.09 -22.23 28.66
C SER A 799 -5.57 -21.89 28.81
N GLU A 800 -6.15 -22.20 29.97
CA GLU A 800 -7.54 -21.85 30.30
C GLU A 800 -7.79 -20.33 30.23
N GLN A 801 -6.80 -19.53 30.64
CA GLN A 801 -6.88 -18.06 30.63
C GLN A 801 -6.90 -17.49 29.20
N GLU A 802 -6.10 -18.06 28.29
CA GLU A 802 -6.05 -17.64 26.89
C GLU A 802 -7.30 -18.07 26.11
N ALA A 803 -7.83 -19.27 26.41
CA ALA A 803 -9.11 -19.73 25.90
C ALA A 803 -10.25 -18.81 26.38
N PHE A 804 -10.24 -18.45 27.66
CA PHE A 804 -11.21 -17.52 28.25
C PHE A 804 -11.20 -16.16 27.55
N GLU A 805 -10.04 -15.51 27.41
CA GLU A 805 -9.92 -14.24 26.69
C GLU A 805 -10.45 -14.34 25.25
N SER A 806 -10.03 -15.37 24.51
CA SER A 806 -10.41 -15.57 23.11
C SER A 806 -11.92 -15.81 22.96
N SER A 807 -12.54 -16.51 23.92
CA SER A 807 -13.98 -16.77 23.95
C SER A 807 -14.80 -15.50 24.20
N LEU A 808 -14.33 -14.61 25.08
CA LEU A 808 -14.96 -13.31 25.32
C LEU A 808 -14.85 -12.40 24.10
N CYS A 809 -13.68 -12.35 23.46
CA CYS A 809 -13.48 -11.61 22.20
C CYS A 809 -14.43 -12.11 21.10
N LEU A 810 -14.59 -13.43 20.96
CA LEU A 810 -15.50 -14.03 20.00
C LEU A 810 -16.98 -13.70 20.30
N ALA A 811 -17.39 -13.81 21.57
CA ALA A 811 -18.74 -13.42 22.00
C ALA A 811 -19.02 -11.94 21.72
N TRP A 812 -18.05 -11.07 21.99
CA TRP A 812 -18.14 -9.65 21.66
C TRP A 812 -18.27 -9.41 20.16
N ALA A 813 -17.49 -10.09 19.33
CA ALA A 813 -17.61 -9.98 17.87
C ALA A 813 -18.99 -10.44 17.35
N TYR A 814 -19.58 -11.49 17.93
CA TYR A 814 -20.96 -11.89 17.60
C TYR A 814 -22.01 -10.85 18.00
N LEU A 815 -21.82 -10.16 19.13
CA LEU A 815 -22.69 -9.04 19.52
C LEU A 815 -22.61 -7.88 18.54
N LEU A 816 -21.41 -7.52 18.08
CA LEU A 816 -21.20 -6.51 17.05
C LEU A 816 -21.81 -6.91 15.70
N ALA A 817 -21.78 -8.21 15.37
CA ALA A 817 -22.43 -8.77 14.19
C ALA A 817 -23.96 -8.86 14.30
N SER A 818 -24.56 -8.41 15.41
CA SER A 818 -25.99 -8.57 15.72
C SER A 818 -26.46 -10.05 15.77
N GLN A 819 -25.56 -10.98 16.07
CA GLN A 819 -25.84 -12.42 16.21
C GLN A 819 -25.91 -12.82 17.69
N ALA A 820 -26.88 -12.26 18.42
CA ALA A 820 -26.98 -12.40 19.88
C ALA A 820 -27.12 -13.86 20.37
N LYS A 821 -27.85 -14.73 19.66
CA LYS A 821 -27.95 -16.17 20.00
C LYS A 821 -26.60 -16.86 20.12
N LYS A 822 -25.73 -16.69 19.11
CA LYS A 822 -24.40 -17.32 19.11
C LYS A 822 -23.51 -16.79 20.24
N ALA A 823 -23.68 -15.53 20.62
CA ALA A 823 -23.01 -14.98 21.79
C ALA A 823 -23.50 -15.63 23.09
N LEU A 824 -24.81 -15.90 23.23
CA LEU A 824 -25.37 -16.64 24.38
C LEU A 824 -24.80 -18.06 24.46
N ASP A 825 -24.72 -18.76 23.33
CA ASP A 825 -24.19 -20.13 23.25
C ASP A 825 -22.74 -20.23 23.77
N ILE A 826 -21.98 -19.13 23.71
CA ILE A 826 -20.61 -19.04 24.25
C ILE A 826 -20.62 -18.57 25.71
N LEU A 827 -21.39 -17.54 26.05
CA LEU A 827 -21.35 -16.89 27.35
C LEU A 827 -22.02 -17.69 28.47
N GLU A 828 -23.10 -18.43 28.18
CA GLU A 828 -23.80 -19.23 29.19
C GLU A 828 -22.91 -20.36 29.73
N PRO A 829 -22.25 -21.21 28.90
CA PRO A 829 -21.31 -22.22 29.39
C PRO A 829 -20.11 -21.63 30.12
N LEU A 830 -19.56 -20.51 29.64
CA LEU A 830 -18.44 -19.83 30.29
C LEU A 830 -18.78 -19.43 31.72
N LEU A 831 -20.01 -18.95 31.97
CA LEU A 831 -20.43 -18.60 33.33
C LEU A 831 -20.40 -19.82 34.27
N TYR A 832 -20.78 -21.01 33.79
CA TYR A 832 -20.78 -22.24 34.59
C TYR A 832 -19.38 -22.82 34.80
N SER A 833 -18.43 -22.57 33.89
CA SER A 833 -17.05 -23.02 34.05
C SER A 833 -16.26 -22.20 35.08
N LEU A 834 -16.69 -20.97 35.39
CA LEU A 834 -15.97 -20.09 36.30
C LEU A 834 -16.11 -20.55 37.77
N LYS A 835 -15.03 -21.06 38.39
CA LYS A 835 -15.02 -21.51 39.80
C LYS A 835 -15.17 -20.36 40.79
N GLU A 836 -15.60 -20.64 42.03
CA GLU A 836 -15.75 -19.61 43.09
C GLU A 836 -14.45 -18.83 43.38
N THR A 837 -13.27 -19.42 43.13
CA THR A 837 -11.92 -18.87 43.38
C THR A 837 -11.40 -17.91 42.30
N GLU A 838 -12.10 -17.76 41.18
CA GLU A 838 -11.65 -16.92 40.06
C GLU A 838 -12.01 -15.44 40.24
N SER A 839 -11.31 -14.57 39.51
CA SER A 839 -11.40 -13.11 39.65
C SER A 839 -12.84 -12.61 39.57
N VAL A 840 -13.25 -11.85 40.61
CA VAL A 840 -14.55 -11.18 40.70
C VAL A 840 -14.84 -10.33 39.45
N THR A 841 -13.80 -9.73 38.86
CA THR A 841 -13.92 -8.90 37.66
C THR A 841 -14.30 -9.70 36.42
N GLN A 842 -13.73 -10.89 36.21
CA GLN A 842 -14.02 -11.75 35.05
C GLN A 842 -15.47 -12.23 35.03
N LYS A 843 -16.01 -12.65 36.19
CA LYS A 843 -17.43 -12.99 36.35
C LYS A 843 -18.33 -11.80 36.03
N GLY A 844 -17.92 -10.62 36.49
CA GLY A 844 -18.57 -9.36 36.18
C GLY A 844 -18.68 -9.07 34.68
N VAL A 845 -17.57 -9.26 33.95
CA VAL A 845 -17.51 -9.11 32.49
C VAL A 845 -18.46 -10.08 31.79
N VAL A 846 -18.44 -11.37 32.15
CA VAL A 846 -19.34 -12.36 31.54
C VAL A 846 -20.79 -11.97 31.74
N HIS A 847 -21.19 -11.55 32.95
CA HIS A 847 -22.54 -11.07 33.22
C HIS A 847 -22.90 -9.81 32.42
N ASN A 848 -21.94 -8.89 32.23
CA ASN A 848 -22.15 -7.68 31.42
C ASN A 848 -22.40 -8.02 29.94
N LEU A 849 -21.55 -8.87 29.34
CA LEU A 849 -21.71 -9.33 27.95
C LEU A 849 -22.98 -10.18 27.77
N LEU A 850 -23.31 -11.02 28.76
CA LEU A 850 -24.53 -11.82 28.76
C LEU A 850 -25.77 -10.92 28.79
N GLY A 851 -25.74 -9.85 29.59
CA GLY A 851 -26.79 -8.84 29.61
C GLY A 851 -27.01 -8.19 28.24
N LEU A 852 -25.93 -7.89 27.51
CA LEU A 852 -25.99 -7.35 26.15
C LEU A 852 -26.60 -8.35 25.15
N ALA A 853 -26.20 -9.61 25.22
CA ALA A 853 -26.74 -10.67 24.38
C ALA A 853 -28.24 -10.89 24.63
N LEU A 854 -28.65 -10.98 25.90
CA LEU A 854 -30.05 -11.12 26.29
C LEU A 854 -30.89 -9.89 25.89
N GLN A 855 -30.32 -8.68 25.97
CA GLN A 855 -30.96 -7.47 25.47
C GLN A 855 -31.18 -7.53 23.95
N GLY A 856 -30.20 -8.01 23.18
CA GLY A 856 -30.31 -8.20 21.73
C GLY A 856 -31.41 -9.18 21.32
N GLU A 857 -31.59 -10.25 22.10
CA GLU A 857 -32.70 -11.22 21.93
C GLU A 857 -34.07 -10.71 22.41
N GLY A 858 -34.13 -9.53 23.04
CA GLY A 858 -35.36 -8.97 23.60
C GLY A 858 -35.79 -9.55 24.96
N GLN A 859 -34.92 -10.31 25.64
CA GLN A 859 -35.18 -10.89 26.96
C GLN A 859 -34.92 -9.88 28.10
N VAL A 860 -35.73 -8.82 28.17
CA VAL A 860 -35.51 -7.65 29.04
C VAL A 860 -35.28 -8.01 30.51
N ASN A 861 -36.08 -8.90 31.10
CA ASN A 861 -35.97 -9.25 32.53
C ASN A 861 -34.67 -10.00 32.84
N ARG A 862 -34.27 -10.96 31.98
CA ARG A 862 -33.01 -11.70 32.17
C ARG A 862 -31.81 -10.77 31.95
N ALA A 863 -31.88 -9.86 30.98
CA ALA A 863 -30.84 -8.85 30.75
C ALA A 863 -30.66 -7.93 31.97
N ALA A 864 -31.75 -7.44 32.56
CA ALA A 864 -31.71 -6.59 33.75
C ALA A 864 -31.06 -7.33 34.94
N ASN A 865 -31.43 -8.60 35.16
CA ASN A 865 -30.80 -9.42 36.18
C ASN A 865 -29.29 -9.56 35.94
N SER A 866 -28.87 -9.91 34.72
CA SER A 866 -27.45 -10.03 34.38
C SER A 866 -26.67 -8.73 34.62
N TYR A 867 -27.23 -7.57 34.28
CA TYR A 867 -26.58 -6.30 34.57
C TYR A 867 -26.52 -5.96 36.06
N LEU A 868 -27.53 -6.32 36.86
CA LEU A 868 -27.49 -6.17 38.31
C LEU A 868 -26.41 -7.05 38.95
N TRP A 869 -26.26 -8.29 38.47
CA TRP A 869 -25.15 -9.16 38.87
C TRP A 869 -23.79 -8.54 38.50
N ALA A 870 -23.65 -8.02 37.27
CA ALA A 870 -22.44 -7.32 36.85
C ALA A 870 -22.14 -6.09 37.74
N LEU A 871 -23.16 -5.31 38.13
CA LEU A 871 -23.02 -4.16 39.01
C LEU A 871 -22.53 -4.58 40.41
N ASN A 872 -23.12 -5.62 41.00
CA ASN A 872 -22.71 -6.12 42.30
C ASN A 872 -21.25 -6.59 42.29
N ARG A 873 -20.81 -7.31 41.24
CA ARG A 873 -19.41 -7.72 41.08
C ARG A 873 -18.45 -6.54 40.91
N ALA A 874 -18.87 -5.50 40.19
CA ALA A 874 -18.07 -4.28 40.06
C ALA A 874 -17.97 -3.49 41.39
N GLN A 875 -18.99 -3.54 42.24
CA GLN A 875 -18.96 -2.98 43.59
C GLN A 875 -18.04 -3.75 44.52
N GLU A 876 -18.11 -5.09 44.50
CA GLU A 876 -17.20 -5.97 45.22
C GLU A 876 -15.74 -5.74 44.82
N ALA A 877 -15.47 -5.62 43.51
CA ALA A 877 -14.15 -5.31 42.97
C ALA A 877 -13.70 -3.85 43.18
N ARG A 878 -14.58 -2.98 43.72
CA ARG A 878 -14.37 -1.52 43.89
C ARG A 878 -13.99 -0.79 42.59
N ASP A 879 -14.42 -1.31 41.44
CA ASP A 879 -14.16 -0.72 40.13
C ASP A 879 -15.27 0.28 39.76
N VAL A 880 -14.95 1.57 39.90
CA VAL A 880 -15.88 2.68 39.65
C VAL A 880 -16.27 2.77 38.16
N ARG A 881 -15.38 2.43 37.22
CA ARG A 881 -15.66 2.48 35.78
C ARG A 881 -16.68 1.39 35.42
N ASN A 882 -16.43 0.16 35.84
CA ASN A 882 -17.32 -0.97 35.57
C ASN A 882 -18.71 -0.79 36.23
N GLN A 883 -18.77 -0.17 37.41
CA GLN A 883 -20.05 0.23 38.04
C GLN A 883 -20.82 1.22 37.16
N ALA A 884 -20.15 2.24 36.63
CA ALA A 884 -20.76 3.24 35.76
C ALA A 884 -21.31 2.61 34.46
N VAL A 885 -20.55 1.69 33.85
CA VAL A 885 -20.96 0.95 32.64
C VAL A 885 -22.20 0.08 32.91
N ALA A 886 -22.22 -0.68 34.01
CA ALA A 886 -23.36 -1.52 34.35
C ALA A 886 -24.65 -0.71 34.61
N LEU A 887 -24.54 0.42 35.32
CA LEU A 887 -25.64 1.36 35.54
C LEU A 887 -26.13 1.99 34.23
N ALA A 888 -25.21 2.40 33.35
CA ALA A 888 -25.56 2.96 32.06
C ALA A 888 -26.31 1.94 31.17
N ASN A 889 -25.88 0.67 31.17
CA ASN A 889 -26.55 -0.41 30.45
C ASN A 889 -27.95 -0.69 31.01
N LEU A 890 -28.14 -0.65 32.34
CA LEU A 890 -29.46 -0.72 32.98
C LEU A 890 -30.35 0.47 32.57
N GLY A 891 -29.79 1.68 32.54
CA GLY A 891 -30.48 2.88 32.08
C GLY A 891 -30.93 2.80 30.61
N HIS A 892 -30.07 2.29 29.74
CA HIS A 892 -30.39 2.09 28.32
C HIS A 892 -31.44 0.98 28.11
N LEU A 893 -31.34 -0.12 28.85
CA LEU A 893 -32.33 -1.21 28.81
C LEU A 893 -33.71 -0.72 29.25
N THR A 894 -33.78 0.04 30.33
CA THR A 894 -35.04 0.61 30.86
C THR A 894 -35.63 1.66 29.93
N LEU A 895 -34.80 2.50 29.29
CA LEU A 895 -35.23 3.42 28.23
C LEU A 895 -35.95 2.67 27.09
N LYS A 896 -35.40 1.55 26.60
CA LYS A 896 -36.05 0.73 25.55
C LYS A 896 -37.36 0.09 25.98
N SER A 897 -37.52 -0.17 27.28
CA SER A 897 -38.78 -0.67 27.88
C SER A 897 -39.83 0.41 28.14
N TRP A 898 -39.58 1.66 27.70
CA TRP A 898 -40.47 2.83 27.86
C TRP A 898 -40.69 3.30 29.32
N THR A 899 -39.83 2.88 30.27
CA THR A 899 -39.90 3.31 31.68
C THR A 899 -38.91 4.45 31.96
N GLN A 900 -39.40 5.70 31.90
CA GLN A 900 -38.54 6.90 31.85
C GLN A 900 -37.89 7.32 33.18
N GLN A 901 -38.52 7.07 34.34
CA GLN A 901 -37.97 7.49 35.64
C GLN A 901 -36.77 6.64 36.07
N PRO A 902 -36.83 5.30 36.11
CA PRO A 902 -35.69 4.48 36.49
C PRO A 902 -34.52 4.63 35.52
N ALA A 903 -34.81 4.79 34.22
CA ALA A 903 -33.80 5.02 33.19
C ALA A 903 -32.97 6.26 33.48
N ARG A 904 -33.63 7.38 33.81
CA ARG A 904 -32.97 8.62 34.18
C ARG A 904 -32.11 8.45 35.43
N ASP A 905 -32.64 7.81 36.47
CA ASP A 905 -31.95 7.68 37.75
C ASP A 905 -30.68 6.84 37.60
N TYR A 906 -30.73 5.73 36.85
CA TYR A 906 -29.56 4.93 36.53
C TYR A 906 -28.52 5.69 35.68
N LEU A 907 -28.95 6.42 34.65
CA LEU A 907 -28.05 7.21 33.81
C LEU A 907 -27.42 8.38 34.58
N LEU A 908 -28.15 9.06 35.47
CA LEU A 908 -27.61 10.12 36.32
C LEU A 908 -26.57 9.57 37.30
N GLN A 909 -26.83 8.41 37.90
CA GLN A 909 -25.83 7.74 38.75
C GLN A 909 -24.59 7.35 37.95
N ALA A 910 -24.74 6.84 36.73
CA ALA A 910 -23.61 6.55 35.85
C ALA A 910 -22.78 7.81 35.54
N VAL A 911 -23.43 8.93 35.18
CA VAL A 911 -22.75 10.22 34.95
C VAL A 911 -22.01 10.71 36.21
N GLN A 912 -22.60 10.55 37.39
CA GLN A 912 -21.94 10.90 38.66
C GLN A 912 -20.70 10.06 38.91
N LEU A 913 -20.71 8.76 38.58
CA LEU A 913 -19.53 7.90 38.71
C LEU A 913 -18.45 8.28 37.69
N TYR A 914 -18.80 8.52 36.43
CA TYR A 914 -17.85 9.02 35.43
C TYR A 914 -17.21 10.34 35.84
N SER A 915 -17.96 11.24 36.49
CA SER A 915 -17.42 12.52 36.98
C SER A 915 -16.36 12.38 38.09
N LYS A 916 -16.32 11.24 38.77
CA LYS A 916 -15.32 10.92 39.81
C LYS A 916 -14.06 10.26 39.24
N LEU A 917 -14.11 9.78 38.00
CA LEU A 917 -12.96 9.17 37.32
C LEU A 917 -12.01 10.26 36.81
N GLN A 918 -10.73 9.92 36.69
CA GLN A 918 -9.78 10.77 36.00
C GLN A 918 -10.18 10.90 34.53
N ALA A 919 -10.07 12.12 33.97
CA ALA A 919 -10.38 12.37 32.57
C ALA A 919 -9.43 11.55 31.68
N SER A 920 -9.97 10.55 30.98
CA SER A 920 -9.28 9.73 30.00
C SER A 920 -10.10 9.72 28.71
N MET A 921 -9.44 9.50 27.57
CA MET A 921 -10.15 9.46 26.29
C MET A 921 -11.26 8.40 26.31
N GLU A 922 -10.97 7.18 26.77
CA GLU A 922 -11.95 6.09 26.78
C GLU A 922 -13.16 6.37 27.67
N THR A 923 -12.93 6.76 28.93
CA THR A 923 -14.01 7.04 29.89
C THR A 923 -14.87 8.22 29.46
N ASP A 924 -14.28 9.21 28.79
CA ASP A 924 -15.05 10.34 28.26
C ASP A 924 -15.89 9.96 27.06
N MET A 925 -15.43 9.04 26.20
CA MET A 925 -16.26 8.56 25.09
C MET A 925 -17.43 7.71 25.59
N GLU A 926 -17.19 6.88 26.61
CA GLU A 926 -18.25 6.16 27.32
C GLU A 926 -19.28 7.15 27.89
N LEU A 927 -18.80 8.21 28.57
CA LEU A 927 -19.64 9.28 29.09
C LEU A 927 -20.42 10.03 28.00
N VAL A 928 -19.82 10.31 26.84
CA VAL A 928 -20.51 10.90 25.68
C VAL A 928 -21.73 10.07 25.32
N GLN A 929 -21.58 8.74 25.22
CA GLN A 929 -22.69 7.85 24.90
C GLN A 929 -23.77 7.85 26.00
N VAL A 930 -23.38 7.84 27.27
CA VAL A 930 -24.33 7.93 28.40
C VAL A 930 -25.09 9.26 28.39
N LEU A 931 -24.43 10.38 28.10
CA LEU A 931 -25.05 11.69 28.00
C LEU A 931 -26.03 11.77 26.83
N LEU A 932 -25.76 11.10 25.71
CA LEU A 932 -26.70 10.97 24.59
C LEU A 932 -27.98 10.22 25.00
N TRP A 933 -27.86 9.12 25.74
CA TRP A 933 -29.03 8.41 26.26
C TRP A 933 -29.80 9.23 27.30
N LEU A 934 -29.10 9.92 28.19
CA LEU A 934 -29.74 10.80 29.17
C LEU A 934 -30.49 11.92 28.47
N ALA A 935 -29.89 12.52 27.43
CA ALA A 935 -30.55 13.54 26.62
C ALA A 935 -31.84 13.01 25.98
N GLN A 936 -31.81 11.80 25.42
CA GLN A 936 -33.00 11.16 24.84
C GLN A 936 -34.11 10.95 25.89
N VAL A 937 -33.77 10.46 27.08
CA VAL A 937 -34.74 10.31 28.19
C VAL A 937 -35.37 11.65 28.58
N GLU A 938 -34.56 12.71 28.71
CA GLU A 938 -35.08 14.05 29.06
C GLU A 938 -35.97 14.63 27.95
N VAL A 939 -35.64 14.39 26.68
CA VAL A 939 -36.50 14.78 25.55
C VAL A 939 -37.83 14.04 25.57
N TYR A 940 -37.84 12.72 25.79
CA TYR A 940 -39.09 11.95 25.90
C TYR A 940 -39.97 12.39 27.06
N ARG A 941 -39.36 12.97 28.11
CA ARG A 941 -40.06 13.56 29.26
C ARG A 941 -40.47 15.01 29.06
N HIS A 942 -40.26 15.58 27.86
CA HIS A 942 -40.51 16.98 27.53
C HIS A 942 -39.66 18.01 28.32
N GLN A 943 -38.53 17.60 28.91
CA GLN A 943 -37.57 18.49 29.57
C GLN A 943 -36.50 18.97 28.58
N LEU A 944 -36.92 19.81 27.62
CA LEU A 944 -36.11 20.21 26.47
C LEU A 944 -34.80 20.93 26.85
N ALA A 945 -34.81 21.74 27.92
CA ALA A 945 -33.62 22.47 28.37
C ALA A 945 -32.54 21.52 28.93
N SER A 946 -32.94 20.53 29.73
CA SER A 946 -32.03 19.51 30.27
C SER A 946 -31.52 18.57 29.18
N GLY A 947 -32.38 18.18 28.23
CA GLY A 947 -31.98 17.38 27.07
C GLY A 947 -30.95 18.09 26.20
N ARG A 948 -31.18 19.38 25.88
CA ARG A 948 -30.23 20.23 25.16
C ARG A 948 -28.87 20.29 25.89
N PHE A 949 -28.89 20.57 27.19
CA PHE A 949 -27.68 20.65 28.00
C PHE A 949 -26.87 19.34 27.93
N CYS A 950 -27.53 18.19 28.02
CA CYS A 950 -26.87 16.89 27.92
C CYS A 950 -26.21 16.67 26.54
N TYR A 951 -26.88 17.04 25.44
CA TYR A 951 -26.29 16.96 24.10
C TYR A 951 -25.08 17.90 23.92
N GLU A 952 -25.16 19.14 24.42
CA GLU A 952 -24.06 20.11 24.35
C GLU A 952 -22.86 19.67 25.21
N MET A 953 -23.11 19.11 26.40
CA MET A 953 -22.07 18.51 27.24
C MET A 953 -21.40 17.32 26.54
N ALA A 954 -22.17 16.45 25.88
CA ALA A 954 -21.63 15.35 25.09
C ALA A 954 -20.71 15.87 23.96
N LEU A 955 -21.05 16.98 23.31
CA LEU A 955 -20.22 17.58 22.27
C LEU A 955 -18.92 18.15 22.85
N LEU A 956 -18.98 18.79 24.02
CA LEU A 956 -17.81 19.33 24.73
C LEU A 956 -16.79 18.23 25.07
N PHE A 957 -17.24 17.08 25.57
CA PHE A 957 -16.34 15.94 25.83
C PHE A 957 -15.75 15.36 24.54
N GLY A 958 -16.52 15.29 23.46
CA GLY A 958 -16.01 14.91 22.14
C GLY A 958 -14.95 15.88 21.59
N LEU A 959 -15.14 17.19 21.81
CA LEU A 959 -14.20 18.25 21.41
C LEU A 959 -12.91 18.24 22.25
N ARG A 960 -13.01 17.97 23.55
CA ARG A 960 -11.87 17.92 24.49
C ARG A 960 -10.75 16.99 24.00
N HIS A 961 -11.11 15.85 23.46
CA HIS A 961 -10.17 14.83 22.95
C HIS A 961 -10.02 14.84 21.43
N GLN A 962 -10.58 15.84 20.74
CA GLN A 962 -10.56 15.94 19.26
C GLN A 962 -11.04 14.67 18.55
N HIS A 963 -11.93 13.91 19.19
CA HIS A 963 -12.34 12.62 18.67
C HIS A 963 -13.48 12.77 17.65
N LEU A 964 -13.11 12.72 16.36
CA LEU A 964 -13.99 13.09 15.25
C LEU A 964 -15.31 12.31 15.19
N LYS A 965 -15.29 11.00 15.44
CA LYS A 965 -16.49 10.16 15.27
C LYS A 965 -17.53 10.38 16.39
N SER A 966 -17.10 10.63 17.63
CA SER A 966 -18.04 10.94 18.72
C SER A 966 -18.64 12.33 18.52
N GLN A 967 -17.84 13.31 18.09
CA GLN A 967 -18.35 14.63 17.67
C GLN A 967 -19.38 14.48 16.56
N LEU A 968 -19.14 13.63 15.56
CA LEU A 968 -20.08 13.37 14.47
C LEU A 968 -21.41 12.81 15.00
N GLN A 969 -21.38 11.80 15.87
CA GLN A 969 -22.59 11.19 16.44
C GLN A 969 -23.41 12.20 17.28
N VAL A 970 -22.74 12.99 18.11
CA VAL A 970 -23.41 14.01 18.92
C VAL A 970 -23.99 15.10 18.02
N THR A 971 -23.24 15.55 17.02
CA THR A 971 -23.68 16.59 16.07
C THR A 971 -24.90 16.14 15.27
N LYS A 972 -24.95 14.87 14.84
CA LYS A 972 -26.15 14.26 14.23
C LYS A 972 -27.35 14.34 15.16
N SER A 973 -27.17 13.98 16.42
CA SER A 973 -28.23 13.99 17.43
C SER A 973 -28.74 15.40 17.70
N LEU A 974 -27.84 16.40 17.75
CA LEU A 974 -28.17 17.82 17.86
C LEU A 974 -28.90 18.35 16.62
N CYS A 975 -28.47 17.97 15.42
CA CYS A 975 -29.14 18.33 14.17
C CYS A 975 -30.57 17.77 14.12
N HIS A 976 -30.74 16.51 14.54
CA HIS A 976 -32.07 15.91 14.68
C HIS A 976 -32.90 16.70 15.71
N PHE A 977 -32.37 16.95 16.91
CA PHE A 977 -33.05 17.70 17.97
C PHE A 977 -33.56 19.07 17.51
N TYR A 978 -32.74 19.85 16.79
CA TYR A 978 -33.12 21.19 16.31
C TYR A 978 -33.95 21.20 15.02
N SER A 979 -34.09 20.07 14.32
CA SER A 979 -34.94 19.95 13.14
C SER A 979 -36.33 19.41 13.47
N SER A 980 -36.44 18.45 14.41
CA SER A 980 -37.68 17.73 14.71
C SER A 980 -38.29 18.06 16.07
N VAL A 981 -37.48 18.24 17.11
CA VAL A 981 -37.96 18.37 18.51
C VAL A 981 -38.14 19.83 18.94
N SER A 982 -37.12 20.66 18.71
CA SER A 982 -37.12 22.09 19.02
C SER A 982 -36.71 22.88 17.77
N PRO A 983 -37.66 23.14 16.84
CA PRO A 983 -37.34 23.73 15.54
C PRO A 983 -36.71 25.11 15.71
N SER A 984 -35.40 25.20 15.46
CA SER A 984 -34.67 26.46 15.42
C SER A 984 -33.72 26.46 14.23
N PRO A 985 -33.97 27.29 13.20
CA PRO A 985 -33.22 27.21 11.96
C PRO A 985 -31.76 27.66 12.11
N GLU A 986 -31.50 28.63 12.97
CA GLU A 986 -30.15 29.15 13.22
C GLU A 986 -29.22 28.09 13.85
N ALA A 987 -29.66 27.44 14.93
CA ALA A 987 -28.88 26.39 15.59
C ALA A 987 -28.71 25.15 14.68
N CYS A 988 -29.77 24.80 13.92
CA CYS A 988 -29.71 23.70 12.97
C CYS A 988 -28.60 23.95 11.91
N ILE A 989 -28.49 25.18 11.39
CA ILE A 989 -27.42 25.55 10.45
C ILE A 989 -26.04 25.44 11.10
N THR A 990 -25.84 25.97 12.32
CA THR A 990 -24.52 25.94 12.97
C THR A 990 -24.00 24.52 13.20
N TYR A 991 -24.89 23.59 13.61
CA TYR A 991 -24.48 22.20 13.81
C TYR A 991 -24.27 21.45 12.49
N HIS A 992 -25.04 21.75 11.43
CA HIS A 992 -24.79 21.17 10.11
C HIS A 992 -23.47 21.70 9.50
N GLU A 993 -23.10 22.96 9.74
CA GLU A 993 -21.78 23.50 9.34
C GLU A 993 -20.64 22.81 10.08
N HIS A 994 -20.80 22.55 11.38
CA HIS A 994 -19.84 21.75 12.13
C HIS A 994 -19.76 20.31 11.61
N TRP A 995 -20.90 19.67 11.32
CA TRP A 995 -20.94 18.34 10.73
C TRP A 995 -20.24 18.30 9.36
N LEU A 996 -20.40 19.33 8.53
CA LEU A 996 -19.67 19.46 7.28
C LEU A 996 -18.15 19.52 7.50
N ALA A 997 -17.69 20.34 8.44
CA ALA A 997 -16.27 20.42 8.80
C ALA A 997 -15.72 19.06 9.28
N LEU A 998 -16.51 18.31 10.07
CA LEU A 998 -16.15 16.95 10.49
C LEU A 998 -16.09 15.97 9.30
N ALA A 999 -17.03 16.05 8.37
CA ALA A 999 -17.02 15.21 7.17
C ALA A 999 -15.78 15.47 6.30
N GLN A 1000 -15.36 16.73 6.18
CA GLN A 1000 -14.12 17.13 5.50
C GLN A 1000 -12.87 16.59 6.21
N GLN A 1001 -12.82 16.68 7.55
CA GLN A 1001 -11.73 16.11 8.34
C GLN A 1001 -11.66 14.58 8.23
N LEU A 1002 -12.81 13.91 8.16
CA LEU A 1002 -12.91 12.46 7.93
C LEU A 1002 -12.67 12.05 6.47
N ARG A 1003 -12.50 13.02 5.56
CA ARG A 1003 -12.37 12.81 4.11
C ARG A 1003 -13.51 12.00 3.48
N ASP A 1004 -14.71 12.05 4.07
CA ASP A 1004 -15.89 11.39 3.52
C ASP A 1004 -16.61 12.32 2.54
N ARG A 1005 -16.22 12.24 1.27
CA ARG A 1005 -16.78 13.04 0.17
C ARG A 1005 -18.29 12.79 -0.03
N GLU A 1006 -18.77 11.57 0.19
CA GLU A 1006 -20.20 11.26 0.00
C GLU A 1006 -21.05 11.92 1.10
N MET A 1007 -20.58 11.89 2.35
CA MET A 1007 -21.21 12.65 3.44
C MET A 1007 -21.09 14.16 3.21
N GLU A 1008 -19.94 14.66 2.77
CA GLU A 1008 -19.72 16.09 2.46
C GLU A 1008 -20.75 16.60 1.44
N GLY A 1009 -20.92 15.90 0.31
CA GLY A 1009 -21.89 16.26 -0.72
C GLY A 1009 -23.33 16.30 -0.21
N ARG A 1010 -23.75 15.29 0.57
CA ARG A 1010 -25.09 15.23 1.17
C ARG A 1010 -25.34 16.32 2.20
N LEU A 1011 -24.33 16.67 3.00
CA LEU A 1011 -24.43 17.72 4.01
C LEU A 1011 -24.50 19.11 3.38
N LEU A 1012 -23.71 19.36 2.33
CA LEU A 1012 -23.80 20.59 1.55
C LEU A 1012 -25.17 20.76 0.90
N GLU A 1013 -25.76 19.68 0.39
CA GLU A 1013 -27.13 19.72 -0.13
C GLU A 1013 -28.14 20.06 0.98
N SER A 1014 -28.03 19.39 2.12
CA SER A 1014 -28.90 19.61 3.29
C SER A 1014 -28.78 21.05 3.83
N LEU A 1015 -27.56 21.57 3.96
CA LEU A 1015 -27.27 22.97 4.29
C LEU A 1015 -27.85 23.92 3.24
N GLY A 1016 -27.72 23.59 1.95
CA GLY A 1016 -28.33 24.32 0.85
C GLY A 1016 -29.85 24.43 1.03
N GLN A 1017 -30.52 23.35 1.38
CA GLN A 1017 -31.97 23.35 1.65
C GLN A 1017 -32.34 24.18 2.89
N LEU A 1018 -31.58 24.08 4.00
CA LEU A 1018 -31.80 24.88 5.21
C LEU A 1018 -31.65 26.39 4.92
N TYR A 1019 -30.60 26.79 4.20
CA TYR A 1019 -30.37 28.18 3.80
C TYR A 1019 -31.44 28.71 2.83
N ARG A 1020 -31.99 27.84 1.97
CA ARG A 1020 -33.10 28.19 1.08
C ARG A 1020 -34.38 28.47 1.87
N ASN A 1021 -34.66 27.68 2.91
CA ASN A 1021 -35.87 27.83 3.71
C ASN A 1021 -35.92 29.15 4.49
N LEU A 1022 -34.77 29.76 4.80
CA LEU A 1022 -34.69 31.10 5.41
C LEU A 1022 -35.10 32.24 4.45
N ASN A 1023 -35.04 32.01 3.14
CA ASN A 1023 -35.49 32.91 2.07
C ASN A 1023 -35.03 34.39 2.17
N THR A 1024 -33.81 34.64 2.66
CA THR A 1024 -33.17 35.97 2.62
C THR A 1024 -32.16 36.05 1.47
N ALA A 1025 -31.92 37.23 0.91
CA ALA A 1025 -30.95 37.38 -0.19
C ALA A 1025 -29.54 36.84 0.16
N ARG A 1026 -29.09 37.02 1.41
CA ARG A 1026 -27.81 36.47 1.91
C ARG A 1026 -27.84 34.96 2.05
N SER A 1027 -28.94 34.38 2.55
CA SER A 1027 -29.07 32.93 2.70
C SER A 1027 -29.23 32.21 1.37
N LEU A 1028 -29.93 32.80 0.39
CA LEU A 1028 -30.02 32.25 -0.97
C LEU A 1028 -28.66 32.18 -1.67
N ARG A 1029 -27.81 33.21 -1.50
CA ARG A 1029 -26.42 33.18 -2.00
C ARG A 1029 -25.59 32.08 -1.35
N ARG A 1030 -25.71 31.88 -0.03
CA ARG A 1030 -25.04 30.77 0.69
C ARG A 1030 -25.56 29.40 0.28
N SER A 1031 -26.87 29.27 0.10
CA SER A 1031 -27.50 28.05 -0.42
C SER A 1031 -26.91 27.68 -1.79
N LEU A 1032 -26.74 28.68 -2.65
CA LEU A 1032 -26.18 28.50 -3.98
C LEU A 1032 -24.71 28.10 -3.96
N THR A 1033 -23.89 28.65 -3.05
CA THR A 1033 -22.50 28.17 -2.89
C THR A 1033 -22.46 26.72 -2.44
N CYS A 1034 -23.27 26.33 -1.45
CA CYS A 1034 -23.32 24.95 -0.96
C CYS A 1034 -23.79 23.97 -2.06
N ILE A 1035 -24.82 24.33 -2.83
CA ILE A 1035 -25.30 23.49 -3.93
C ILE A 1035 -24.24 23.36 -5.03
N LYS A 1036 -23.50 24.42 -5.37
CA LYS A 1036 -22.39 24.34 -6.34
C LYS A 1036 -21.25 23.45 -5.88
N GLU A 1037 -20.89 23.51 -4.60
CA GLU A 1037 -19.87 22.63 -4.02
C GLU A 1037 -20.34 21.17 -3.99
N SER A 1038 -21.59 20.91 -3.58
CA SER A 1038 -22.17 19.56 -3.62
C SER A 1038 -22.24 19.00 -5.04
N LEU A 1039 -22.56 19.86 -6.02
CA LEU A 1039 -22.62 19.51 -7.43
C LEU A 1039 -21.25 19.03 -7.91
N ARG A 1040 -20.19 19.78 -7.59
CA ARG A 1040 -18.82 19.40 -7.91
C ARG A 1040 -18.55 18.00 -7.37
N ILE A 1041 -18.79 17.79 -6.07
CA ILE A 1041 -18.58 16.49 -5.40
C ILE A 1041 -19.42 15.35 -6.02
N PHE A 1042 -20.67 15.57 -6.40
CA PHE A 1042 -21.47 14.50 -7.02
C PHE A 1042 -21.03 14.16 -8.44
N VAL A 1043 -20.57 15.15 -9.21
CA VAL A 1043 -19.93 14.92 -10.52
C VAL A 1043 -18.65 14.12 -10.33
N ASP A 1044 -17.85 14.49 -9.33
CA ASP A 1044 -16.60 13.90 -8.93
C ASP A 1044 -16.75 12.43 -8.46
N LEU A 1045 -17.78 12.13 -7.67
CA LEU A 1045 -18.13 10.77 -7.23
C LEU A 1045 -18.78 9.93 -8.33
N GLY A 1046 -19.19 10.54 -9.44
CA GLY A 1046 -20.00 9.89 -10.47
C GLY A 1046 -21.41 9.53 -9.99
N GLU A 1047 -21.93 10.21 -8.95
CA GLU A 1047 -23.29 10.05 -8.46
C GLU A 1047 -24.25 10.89 -9.29
N ARG A 1048 -24.63 10.30 -10.42
CA ARG A 1048 -25.19 11.08 -11.52
C ARG A 1048 -26.61 11.60 -11.26
N ASP A 1049 -27.43 10.85 -10.52
CA ASP A 1049 -28.77 11.29 -10.15
C ASP A 1049 -28.72 12.49 -9.20
N LYS A 1050 -27.81 12.44 -8.20
CA LYS A 1050 -27.61 13.54 -7.26
C LYS A 1050 -26.99 14.77 -7.93
N ALA A 1051 -26.08 14.58 -8.89
CA ALA A 1051 -25.54 15.68 -9.69
C ALA A 1051 -26.65 16.39 -10.50
N ALA A 1052 -27.57 15.64 -11.13
CA ALA A 1052 -28.71 16.22 -11.83
C ALA A 1052 -29.67 16.97 -10.88
N GLU A 1053 -29.92 16.42 -9.68
CA GLU A 1053 -30.73 17.09 -8.65
C GLU A 1053 -30.07 18.37 -8.12
N ALA A 1054 -28.75 18.39 -7.96
CA ALA A 1054 -27.98 19.59 -7.59
C ALA A 1054 -28.02 20.67 -8.69
N TRP A 1055 -27.92 20.30 -9.98
CA TRP A 1055 -28.13 21.24 -11.09
C TRP A 1055 -29.54 21.86 -11.06
N LEU A 1056 -30.57 21.04 -10.81
CA LEU A 1056 -31.95 21.51 -10.61
C LEU A 1056 -32.10 22.40 -9.37
N GLY A 1057 -31.34 22.11 -8.31
CA GLY A 1057 -31.26 22.93 -7.10
C GLY A 1057 -30.70 24.32 -7.40
N ALA A 1058 -29.59 24.40 -8.14
CA ALA A 1058 -28.95 25.65 -8.53
C ALA A 1058 -29.87 26.51 -9.42
N GLY A 1059 -30.52 25.90 -10.43
CA GLY A 1059 -31.48 26.61 -11.28
C GLY A 1059 -32.66 27.19 -10.50
N ARG A 1060 -33.17 26.47 -9.49
CA ARG A 1060 -34.23 26.98 -8.59
C ARG A 1060 -33.78 28.16 -7.73
N LEU A 1061 -32.52 28.18 -7.29
CA LEU A 1061 -31.99 29.27 -6.48
C LEU A 1061 -31.79 30.55 -7.30
N HIS A 1062 -31.30 30.43 -8.54
CA HIS A 1062 -31.21 31.57 -9.46
C HIS A 1062 -32.60 32.15 -9.78
N TYR A 1063 -33.62 31.31 -9.93
CA TYR A 1063 -35.01 31.78 -10.07
C TYR A 1063 -35.51 32.54 -8.84
N LEU A 1064 -35.28 32.02 -7.63
CA LEU A 1064 -35.64 32.71 -6.38
C LEU A 1064 -34.88 34.04 -6.19
N MET A 1065 -33.71 34.18 -6.82
CA MET A 1065 -32.91 35.41 -6.84
C MET A 1065 -33.28 36.38 -7.98
N GLN A 1066 -34.26 36.04 -8.83
CA GLN A 1066 -34.69 36.82 -10.01
C GLN A 1066 -33.59 37.01 -11.07
N GLU A 1067 -32.72 36.01 -11.25
CA GLU A 1067 -31.64 35.99 -12.24
C GLU A 1067 -31.99 35.07 -13.42
N ASP A 1068 -33.01 35.44 -14.20
CA ASP A 1068 -33.68 34.54 -15.15
C ASP A 1068 -32.80 34.01 -16.28
N GLU A 1069 -31.85 34.80 -16.78
CA GLU A 1069 -30.90 34.40 -17.83
C GLU A 1069 -29.99 33.23 -17.40
N LEU A 1070 -29.63 33.18 -16.11
CA LEU A 1070 -28.79 32.11 -15.55
C LEU A 1070 -29.58 30.82 -15.32
N VAL A 1071 -30.90 30.90 -15.14
CA VAL A 1071 -31.78 29.74 -14.97
C VAL A 1071 -31.80 28.88 -16.23
N GLU A 1072 -31.93 29.50 -17.41
CA GLU A 1072 -31.87 28.79 -18.70
C GLU A 1072 -30.51 28.10 -18.90
N LEU A 1073 -29.40 28.78 -18.59
CA LEU A 1073 -28.05 28.24 -18.74
C LEU A 1073 -27.81 26.98 -17.88
N TYR A 1074 -28.14 27.03 -16.59
CA TYR A 1074 -27.90 25.90 -15.67
C TYR A 1074 -28.76 24.67 -16.02
N LEU A 1075 -29.99 24.90 -16.51
CA LEU A 1075 -30.92 23.81 -16.82
C LEU A 1075 -30.72 23.24 -18.24
N GLN A 1076 -30.47 24.08 -19.25
CA GLN A 1076 -30.28 23.64 -20.63
C GLN A 1076 -28.86 23.15 -20.92
N ALA A 1077 -27.81 23.81 -20.40
CA ALA A 1077 -26.42 23.43 -20.69
C ALA A 1077 -25.88 22.34 -19.75
N GLY A 1078 -26.41 22.24 -18.53
CA GLY A 1078 -25.95 21.29 -17.50
C GLY A 1078 -26.86 20.07 -17.35
N ALA A 1079 -28.09 20.27 -16.85
CA ALA A 1079 -28.96 19.19 -16.39
C ALA A 1079 -29.48 18.26 -17.52
N VAL A 1080 -29.95 18.82 -18.63
CA VAL A 1080 -30.55 18.05 -19.75
C VAL A 1080 -29.51 17.18 -20.49
N PRO A 1081 -28.32 17.67 -20.88
CA PRO A 1081 -27.31 16.85 -21.55
C PRO A 1081 -26.79 15.71 -20.65
N LEU A 1082 -26.67 15.95 -19.35
CA LEU A 1082 -26.30 14.92 -18.37
C LEU A 1082 -27.36 13.82 -18.31
N ALA A 1083 -28.64 14.18 -18.12
CA ALA A 1083 -29.73 13.21 -18.06
C ALA A 1083 -29.83 12.35 -19.35
N ARG A 1084 -29.66 12.97 -20.52
CA ARG A 1084 -29.66 12.28 -21.82
C ARG A 1084 -28.47 11.36 -22.05
N ARG A 1085 -27.24 11.78 -21.72
CA ARG A 1085 -26.04 10.93 -21.82
C ARG A 1085 -26.16 9.67 -20.98
N MET A 1086 -27.03 9.68 -19.97
CA MET A 1086 -27.16 8.62 -18.98
C MET A 1086 -28.42 7.76 -19.13
N LYS A 1087 -29.31 8.07 -20.08
CA LYS A 1087 -30.60 7.38 -20.30
C LYS A 1087 -31.51 7.37 -19.05
N ALA A 1088 -31.39 8.35 -18.16
CA ALA A 1088 -32.18 8.44 -16.94
C ALA A 1088 -33.53 9.13 -17.20
N VAL A 1089 -34.49 8.36 -17.74
CA VAL A 1089 -35.79 8.88 -18.23
C VAL A 1089 -36.58 9.62 -17.14
N LYS A 1090 -36.52 9.16 -15.89
CA LYS A 1090 -37.26 9.77 -14.76
C LYS A 1090 -36.71 11.14 -14.34
N THR A 1091 -35.39 11.31 -14.32
CA THR A 1091 -34.75 12.60 -13.99
C THR A 1091 -34.91 13.57 -15.15
N GLU A 1092 -34.77 13.10 -16.39
CA GLU A 1092 -35.03 13.88 -17.60
C GLU A 1092 -36.47 14.44 -17.63
N LEU A 1093 -37.47 13.60 -17.32
CA LEU A 1093 -38.86 14.01 -17.18
C LEU A 1093 -39.06 15.14 -16.15
N ARG A 1094 -38.47 14.99 -14.95
CA ARG A 1094 -38.57 16.00 -13.89
C ARG A 1094 -37.94 17.32 -14.31
N ILE A 1095 -36.81 17.28 -15.03
CA ILE A 1095 -36.13 18.45 -15.56
C ILE A 1095 -37.03 19.18 -16.57
N PHE A 1096 -37.61 18.46 -17.54
CA PHE A 1096 -38.49 19.08 -18.53
C PHE A 1096 -39.78 19.64 -17.94
N ASN A 1097 -40.39 18.93 -16.98
CA ASN A 1097 -41.52 19.47 -16.23
C ASN A 1097 -41.14 20.79 -15.57
N LYS A 1098 -39.99 20.86 -14.88
CA LYS A 1098 -39.57 22.08 -14.19
C LYS A 1098 -39.20 23.22 -15.13
N LEU A 1099 -38.53 22.93 -16.25
CA LEU A 1099 -38.27 23.89 -17.32
C LEU A 1099 -39.56 24.49 -17.89
N THR A 1100 -40.57 23.66 -18.10
CA THR A 1100 -41.88 24.11 -18.60
C THR A 1100 -42.51 25.15 -17.67
N GLU A 1101 -42.51 24.88 -16.35
CA GLU A 1101 -43.04 25.82 -15.36
C GLU A 1101 -42.30 27.16 -15.35
N LEU A 1102 -40.97 27.11 -15.46
CA LEU A 1102 -40.15 28.33 -15.51
C LEU A 1102 -40.45 29.16 -16.76
N GLN A 1103 -40.57 28.51 -17.92
CA GLN A 1103 -40.89 29.21 -19.17
C GLN A 1103 -42.32 29.79 -19.16
N ILE A 1104 -43.28 29.12 -18.51
CA ILE A 1104 -44.63 29.68 -18.29
C ILE A 1104 -44.54 30.93 -17.42
N SER A 1105 -43.75 30.93 -16.35
CA SER A 1105 -43.59 32.10 -15.48
C SER A 1105 -42.84 33.27 -16.13
N LEU A 1106 -41.97 32.99 -17.12
CA LEU A 1106 -41.23 33.99 -17.89
C LEU A 1106 -41.98 34.47 -19.15
N GLU A 1107 -43.24 34.04 -19.33
CA GLU A 1107 -44.07 34.32 -20.52
C GLU A 1107 -43.46 33.83 -21.86
N GLY A 1108 -42.45 32.95 -21.81
CA GLY A 1108 -41.78 32.32 -22.95
C GLY A 1108 -42.54 31.10 -23.48
N TYR A 1109 -43.80 31.29 -23.89
CA TYR A 1109 -44.72 30.19 -24.15
C TYR A 1109 -44.32 29.25 -25.31
N GLU A 1110 -43.60 29.74 -26.32
CA GLU A 1110 -43.11 28.90 -27.43
C GLU A 1110 -42.06 27.88 -26.98
N LYS A 1111 -41.07 28.31 -26.19
CA LYS A 1111 -40.09 27.40 -25.56
C LYS A 1111 -40.74 26.49 -24.53
N ALA A 1112 -41.72 27.01 -23.77
CA ALA A 1112 -42.48 26.21 -22.82
C ALA A 1112 -43.18 25.02 -23.52
N LEU A 1113 -43.68 25.23 -24.73
CA LEU A 1113 -44.36 24.21 -25.51
C LEU A 1113 -43.42 23.07 -25.93
N GLU A 1114 -42.20 23.40 -26.36
CA GLU A 1114 -41.19 22.39 -26.70
C GLU A 1114 -40.86 21.50 -25.51
N PHE A 1115 -40.61 22.07 -24.33
CA PHE A 1115 -40.31 21.28 -23.14
C PHE A 1115 -41.51 20.49 -22.61
N ALA A 1116 -42.72 21.08 -22.65
CA ALA A 1116 -43.94 20.42 -22.22
C ALA A 1116 -44.28 19.19 -23.07
N THR A 1117 -44.11 19.31 -24.39
CA THR A 1117 -44.36 18.20 -25.33
C THR A 1117 -43.31 17.08 -25.19
N LEU A 1118 -42.04 17.43 -24.95
CA LEU A 1118 -41.00 16.45 -24.63
C LEU A 1118 -41.28 15.74 -23.30
N ALA A 1119 -41.72 16.46 -22.27
CA ALA A 1119 -42.11 15.87 -20.98
C ALA A 1119 -43.27 14.89 -21.14
N ALA A 1120 -44.34 15.28 -21.85
CA ALA A 1120 -45.50 14.42 -22.10
C ALA A 1120 -45.15 13.17 -22.93
N ARG A 1121 -44.25 13.30 -23.92
CA ARG A 1121 -43.74 12.14 -24.69
C ARG A 1121 -42.95 11.19 -23.80
N LEU A 1122 -42.02 11.71 -23.00
CA LEU A 1122 -41.21 10.88 -22.11
C LEU A 1122 -42.03 10.20 -21.01
N SER A 1123 -43.07 10.84 -20.49
CA SER A 1123 -43.94 10.22 -19.48
C SER A 1123 -44.69 9.02 -20.05
N THR A 1124 -45.23 9.12 -21.27
CA THR A 1124 -45.92 7.99 -21.92
C THR A 1124 -44.99 6.79 -22.19
N VAL A 1125 -43.72 7.05 -22.55
CA VAL A 1125 -42.70 6.00 -22.74
C VAL A 1125 -42.29 5.37 -21.40
N ALA A 1126 -42.14 6.15 -20.34
CA ALA A 1126 -41.74 5.68 -19.01
C ALA A 1126 -42.79 4.77 -18.34
N VAL A 1127 -44.08 5.04 -18.57
CA VAL A 1127 -45.20 4.22 -18.07
C VAL A 1127 -45.27 2.88 -18.78
N PHE A 1128 -44.96 2.84 -20.08
CA PHE A 1128 -44.92 1.59 -20.87
C PHE A 1128 -43.80 0.63 -20.43
N GLN A 1129 -42.76 1.15 -19.77
CA GLN A 1129 -41.61 0.37 -19.26
C GLN A 1129 -41.74 -0.05 -17.78
N PHE A 1130 -42.94 0.04 -17.18
CA PHE A 1130 -43.21 -0.32 -15.77
C PHE A 1130 -42.40 0.46 -14.71
N LEU A 1131 -41.87 1.65 -15.05
CA LEU A 1131 -41.02 2.47 -14.17
C LEU A 1131 -41.66 3.82 -13.76
N GLY A 1132 -42.91 4.07 -14.15
CA GLY A 1132 -43.55 5.38 -14.10
C GLY A 1132 -44.20 5.78 -12.77
N ASP A 1133 -43.88 6.97 -12.26
CA ASP A 1133 -44.63 7.68 -11.23
C ASP A 1133 -45.83 8.39 -11.90
N GLN A 1134 -47.05 7.85 -11.74
CA GLN A 1134 -48.28 8.40 -12.33
C GLN A 1134 -48.49 9.89 -12.02
N ARG A 1135 -47.96 10.38 -10.90
CA ARG A 1135 -48.02 11.81 -10.54
C ARG A 1135 -47.19 12.69 -11.48
N GLN A 1136 -46.05 12.22 -11.97
CA GLN A 1136 -45.21 13.00 -12.87
C GLN A 1136 -45.80 13.10 -14.28
N GLU A 1137 -46.52 12.06 -14.73
CA GLU A 1137 -47.26 12.06 -15.99
C GLU A 1137 -48.44 13.04 -15.92
N LEU A 1138 -49.22 13.01 -14.83
CA LEU A 1138 -50.28 13.98 -14.57
C LEU A 1138 -49.76 15.42 -14.61
N VAL A 1139 -48.64 15.69 -13.94
CA VAL A 1139 -48.01 17.02 -13.94
C VAL A 1139 -47.57 17.45 -15.34
N ALA A 1140 -47.05 16.54 -16.17
CA ALA A 1140 -46.61 16.85 -17.53
C ALA A 1140 -47.78 17.29 -18.42
N PHE A 1141 -48.88 16.54 -18.44
CA PHE A 1141 -50.06 16.89 -19.23
C PHE A 1141 -50.76 18.15 -18.70
N HIS A 1142 -50.73 18.41 -17.39
CA HIS A 1142 -51.33 19.62 -16.82
C HIS A 1142 -50.56 20.88 -17.21
N ARG A 1143 -49.23 20.80 -17.19
CA ARG A 1143 -48.36 21.89 -17.63
C ARG A 1143 -48.51 22.12 -19.13
N LEU A 1144 -48.57 21.07 -19.94
CA LEU A 1144 -48.83 21.17 -21.38
C LEU A 1144 -50.18 21.84 -21.68
N ALA A 1145 -51.25 21.45 -20.98
CA ALA A 1145 -52.57 22.08 -21.11
C ALA A 1145 -52.51 23.58 -20.79
N THR A 1146 -51.75 23.95 -19.75
CA THR A 1146 -51.59 25.34 -19.34
C THR A 1146 -50.81 26.16 -20.38
N VAL A 1147 -49.79 25.58 -21.03
CA VAL A 1147 -49.07 26.23 -22.15
C VAL A 1147 -49.99 26.40 -23.37
N TYR A 1148 -50.79 25.40 -23.71
CA TYR A 1148 -51.74 25.50 -24.81
C TYR A 1148 -52.80 26.57 -24.56
N TYR A 1149 -53.26 26.69 -23.31
CA TYR A 1149 -54.19 27.75 -22.90
C TYR A 1149 -53.58 29.14 -23.08
N SER A 1150 -52.32 29.35 -22.68
CA SER A 1150 -51.64 30.64 -22.83
C SER A 1150 -51.28 30.98 -24.28
N LEU A 1151 -51.11 29.97 -25.15
CA LEU A 1151 -50.89 30.14 -26.60
C LEU A 1151 -52.19 30.29 -27.41
N HIS A 1152 -53.35 30.40 -26.76
CA HIS A 1152 -54.67 30.49 -27.41
C HIS A 1152 -55.07 29.25 -28.23
N MET A 1153 -54.43 28.10 -27.99
CA MET A 1153 -54.77 26.83 -28.65
C MET A 1153 -55.74 26.03 -27.77
N TYR A 1154 -56.95 26.56 -27.64
CA TYR A 1154 -57.92 26.14 -26.62
C TYR A 1154 -58.44 24.71 -26.76
N GLU A 1155 -58.62 24.21 -27.98
CA GLU A 1155 -59.05 22.81 -28.23
C GLU A 1155 -58.00 21.81 -27.71
N MET A 1156 -56.72 22.06 -27.98
CA MET A 1156 -55.63 21.20 -27.48
C MET A 1156 -55.43 21.32 -25.97
N ALA A 1157 -55.69 22.50 -25.40
CA ALA A 1157 -55.65 22.72 -23.96
C ALA A 1157 -56.75 21.90 -23.24
N GLU A 1158 -57.97 21.91 -23.78
CA GLU A 1158 -59.08 21.10 -23.29
C GLU A 1158 -58.73 19.61 -23.30
N ASP A 1159 -58.27 19.07 -24.44
CA ASP A 1159 -57.88 17.66 -24.57
C ASP A 1159 -56.80 17.25 -23.55
N CYS A 1160 -55.79 18.10 -23.35
CA CYS A 1160 -54.72 17.83 -22.38
C CYS A 1160 -55.25 17.88 -20.93
N TYR A 1161 -56.13 18.82 -20.59
CA TYR A 1161 -56.76 18.85 -19.27
C TYR A 1161 -57.64 17.61 -19.04
N LEU A 1162 -58.41 17.16 -20.03
CA LEU A 1162 -59.18 15.92 -19.94
C LEU A 1162 -58.27 14.70 -19.76
N LYS A 1163 -57.14 14.67 -20.46
CA LYS A 1163 -56.13 13.63 -20.26
C LYS A 1163 -55.58 13.63 -18.83
N THR A 1164 -55.31 14.80 -18.23
CA THR A 1164 -54.86 14.87 -16.82
C THR A 1164 -55.88 14.30 -15.84
N LEU A 1165 -57.16 14.60 -16.06
CA LEU A 1165 -58.25 14.11 -15.23
C LEU A 1165 -58.47 12.60 -15.37
N SER A 1166 -58.14 12.02 -16.53
CA SER A 1166 -58.18 10.55 -16.72
C SER A 1166 -57.06 9.79 -15.99
N LEU A 1167 -55.96 10.46 -15.65
CA LEU A 1167 -54.79 9.88 -14.96
C LEU A 1167 -54.91 9.95 -13.43
N CYS A 1168 -55.92 10.64 -12.95
CA CYS A 1168 -56.24 10.85 -11.55
C CYS A 1168 -56.93 9.61 -10.94
N PRO A 1169 -56.67 9.27 -9.65
CA PRO A 1169 -57.36 8.16 -9.00
C PRO A 1169 -58.87 8.47 -8.84
N PRO A 1170 -59.75 7.46 -8.95
CA PRO A 1170 -61.20 7.65 -8.95
C PRO A 1170 -61.79 8.10 -7.59
N TRP A 1171 -61.01 8.07 -6.51
CA TRP A 1171 -61.45 8.42 -5.14
C TRP A 1171 -60.61 9.58 -4.58
N LEU A 1172 -61.26 10.53 -3.89
CA LEU A 1172 -60.60 11.63 -3.18
C LEU A 1172 -59.86 11.14 -1.94
N GLN A 1173 -58.52 11.06 -1.99
CA GLN A 1173 -57.70 10.64 -0.85
C GLN A 1173 -57.32 11.80 0.08
N SER A 1174 -57.35 13.05 -0.43
CA SER A 1174 -57.00 14.23 0.35
C SER A 1174 -57.79 15.49 -0.03
N PRO A 1175 -58.03 16.43 0.91
CA PRO A 1175 -58.69 17.71 0.62
C PRO A 1175 -57.88 18.59 -0.36
N LYS A 1176 -56.55 18.40 -0.44
CA LYS A 1176 -55.70 19.10 -1.41
C LYS A 1176 -55.94 18.66 -2.85
N GLU A 1177 -56.25 17.39 -3.07
CA GLU A 1177 -56.62 16.86 -4.40
C GLU A 1177 -58.01 17.33 -4.81
N GLY A 1178 -58.97 17.41 -3.88
CA GLY A 1178 -60.29 17.99 -4.14
C GLY A 1178 -60.20 19.44 -4.63
N LEU A 1179 -59.37 20.24 -3.97
CA LEU A 1179 -59.15 21.63 -4.39
C LEU A 1179 -58.51 21.72 -5.77
N TYR A 1180 -57.66 20.76 -6.13
CA TYR A 1180 -57.07 20.67 -7.47
C TYR A 1180 -58.15 20.36 -8.53
N TYR A 1181 -59.01 19.35 -8.32
CA TYR A 1181 -60.11 19.04 -9.24
C TYR A 1181 -61.06 20.23 -9.43
N ALA A 1182 -61.48 20.88 -8.34
CA ALA A 1182 -62.37 22.04 -8.41
C ALA A 1182 -61.77 23.14 -9.29
N LYS A 1183 -60.46 23.43 -9.15
CA LYS A 1183 -59.75 24.43 -9.95
C LYS A 1183 -59.61 24.04 -11.42
N VAL A 1184 -59.32 22.77 -11.72
CA VAL A 1184 -59.18 22.29 -13.12
C VAL A 1184 -60.54 22.30 -13.83
N TYR A 1185 -61.60 21.78 -13.20
CA TYR A 1185 -62.95 21.82 -13.75
C TYR A 1185 -63.46 23.25 -13.94
N TYR A 1186 -63.19 24.14 -12.99
CA TYR A 1186 -63.52 25.56 -13.12
C TYR A 1186 -62.79 26.21 -14.30
N ARG A 1187 -61.50 25.94 -14.47
CA ARG A 1187 -60.72 26.43 -15.62
C ARG A 1187 -61.23 25.87 -16.95
N LEU A 1188 -61.58 24.59 -16.99
CA LEU A 1188 -62.21 23.97 -18.16
C LEU A 1188 -63.54 24.66 -18.49
N GLY A 1189 -64.43 24.85 -17.51
CA GLY A 1189 -65.70 25.53 -17.73
C GLY A 1189 -65.53 26.98 -18.24
N GLN A 1190 -64.52 27.70 -17.74
CA GLN A 1190 -64.20 29.05 -18.24
C GLN A 1190 -63.68 29.02 -19.68
N LEU A 1191 -62.76 28.11 -19.97
CA LEU A 1191 -62.16 27.91 -21.28
C LEU A 1191 -63.24 27.56 -22.32
N THR A 1192 -64.10 26.59 -22.01
CA THR A 1192 -65.14 26.13 -22.94
C THR A 1192 -66.21 27.19 -23.16
N PHE A 1193 -66.63 27.92 -22.12
CA PHE A 1193 -67.65 28.95 -22.25
C PHE A 1193 -67.17 30.18 -23.04
N TYR A 1194 -66.01 30.75 -22.68
CA TYR A 1194 -65.57 32.01 -23.24
C TYR A 1194 -64.81 31.85 -24.57
N GLN A 1195 -64.01 30.79 -24.72
CA GLN A 1195 -63.11 30.64 -25.85
C GLN A 1195 -63.68 29.70 -26.91
N LEU A 1196 -64.16 28.51 -26.51
CA LEU A 1196 -64.76 27.53 -27.43
C LEU A 1196 -66.24 27.81 -27.73
N LYS A 1197 -66.89 28.69 -26.95
CA LYS A 1197 -68.29 29.10 -27.09
C LYS A 1197 -69.29 27.92 -27.01
N ASP A 1198 -68.93 26.84 -26.31
CA ASP A 1198 -69.84 25.73 -26.01
C ASP A 1198 -70.42 25.92 -24.61
N ALA A 1199 -71.66 26.41 -24.56
CA ALA A 1199 -72.33 26.69 -23.30
C ALA A 1199 -72.77 25.41 -22.56
N HIS A 1200 -73.02 24.31 -23.25
CA HIS A 1200 -73.51 23.08 -22.64
C HIS A 1200 -72.39 22.31 -21.93
N ASP A 1201 -71.25 22.12 -22.59
CA ASP A 1201 -70.09 21.46 -21.96
C ASP A 1201 -69.51 22.30 -20.82
N ALA A 1202 -69.51 23.64 -20.97
CA ALA A 1202 -69.14 24.54 -19.90
C ALA A 1202 -70.00 24.35 -18.63
N THR A 1203 -71.33 24.23 -18.79
CA THR A 1203 -72.21 24.02 -17.62
C THR A 1203 -71.92 22.70 -16.91
N GLU A 1204 -71.59 21.64 -17.64
CA GLU A 1204 -71.24 20.36 -17.04
C GLU A 1204 -69.90 20.43 -16.28
N TYR A 1205 -68.88 21.09 -16.84
CA TYR A 1205 -67.62 21.30 -16.10
C TYR A 1205 -67.81 22.18 -14.86
N PHE A 1206 -68.62 23.24 -14.92
CA PHE A 1206 -68.94 24.05 -13.74
C PHE A 1206 -69.75 23.27 -12.69
N ARG A 1207 -70.64 22.35 -13.09
CA ARG A 1207 -71.33 21.45 -12.16
C ARG A 1207 -70.38 20.48 -11.47
N LEU A 1208 -69.41 19.92 -12.19
CA LEU A 1208 -68.35 19.08 -11.59
C LEU A 1208 -67.45 19.89 -10.65
N ALA A 1209 -67.12 21.13 -11.00
CA ALA A 1209 -66.40 22.05 -10.12
C ALA A 1209 -67.18 22.36 -8.83
N LEU A 1210 -68.50 22.58 -8.95
CA LEU A 1210 -69.39 22.85 -7.81
C LEU A 1210 -69.47 21.63 -6.89
N ALA A 1211 -69.62 20.42 -7.45
CA ALA A 1211 -69.63 19.19 -6.66
C ALA A 1211 -68.33 19.00 -5.87
N ALA A 1212 -67.17 19.23 -6.49
CA ALA A 1212 -65.88 19.19 -5.81
C ALA A 1212 -65.75 20.27 -4.71
N ALA A 1213 -66.26 21.49 -4.94
CA ALA A 1213 -66.23 22.57 -3.95
C ALA A 1213 -67.15 22.30 -2.74
N VAL A 1214 -68.31 21.68 -2.96
CA VAL A 1214 -69.24 21.25 -1.89
C VAL A 1214 -68.60 20.18 -1.01
N LEU A 1215 -67.89 19.21 -1.59
CA LEU A 1215 -67.17 18.18 -0.84
C LEU A 1215 -66.02 18.74 0.02
N LEU A 1216 -65.47 19.90 -0.36
CA LEU A 1216 -64.43 20.60 0.41
C LEU A 1216 -64.99 21.53 1.49
N GLY A 1217 -66.28 21.87 1.44
CA GLY A 1217 -66.90 22.89 2.30
C GLY A 1217 -66.43 24.32 2.00
N ASP A 1218 -65.97 24.60 0.78
CA ASP A 1218 -65.49 25.92 0.37
C ASP A 1218 -66.65 26.79 -0.16
N GLU A 1219 -67.29 27.54 0.75
CA GLU A 1219 -68.48 28.37 0.44
C GLU A 1219 -68.18 29.49 -0.56
N GLU A 1220 -66.98 30.09 -0.53
CA GLU A 1220 -66.61 31.16 -1.47
C GLU A 1220 -66.54 30.64 -2.91
N LEU A 1221 -65.90 29.48 -3.09
CA LEU A 1221 -65.79 28.84 -4.41
C LEU A 1221 -67.15 28.37 -4.92
N GLN A 1222 -68.02 27.87 -4.04
CA GLN A 1222 -69.39 27.51 -4.40
C GLN A 1222 -70.19 28.70 -4.94
N ASP A 1223 -70.13 29.85 -4.27
CA ASP A 1223 -70.86 31.05 -4.68
C ASP A 1223 -70.32 31.63 -5.99
N ILE A 1224 -69.00 31.62 -6.19
CA ILE A 1224 -68.38 32.01 -7.46
C ILE A 1224 -68.85 31.09 -8.60
N ILE A 1225 -68.95 29.78 -8.36
CA ILE A 1225 -69.38 28.84 -9.41
C ILE A 1225 -70.87 28.96 -9.70
N ARG A 1226 -71.73 29.13 -8.68
CA ARG A 1226 -73.18 29.33 -8.84
C ARG A 1226 -73.49 30.59 -9.65
N THR A 1227 -72.85 31.70 -9.33
CA THR A 1227 -73.02 32.96 -10.08
C THR A 1227 -72.59 32.85 -11.54
N ARG A 1228 -71.56 32.04 -11.84
CA ARG A 1228 -71.14 31.75 -13.21
C ARG A 1228 -72.12 30.85 -13.95
N LEU A 1229 -72.67 29.83 -13.30
CA LEU A 1229 -73.71 28.98 -13.87
C LEU A 1229 -74.97 29.78 -14.21
N ASP A 1230 -75.40 30.69 -13.34
CA ASP A 1230 -76.54 31.58 -13.59
C ASP A 1230 -76.30 32.51 -14.78
N HIS A 1231 -75.08 33.05 -14.91
CA HIS A 1231 -74.67 33.88 -16.04
C HIS A 1231 -74.69 33.11 -17.38
N ILE A 1232 -74.32 31.82 -17.38
CA ILE A 1232 -74.34 30.99 -18.60
C ILE A 1232 -75.77 30.73 -19.06
N CYS A 1233 -76.68 30.43 -18.13
CA CYS A 1233 -78.10 30.22 -18.41
C CYS A 1233 -78.79 31.47 -19.01
N GLN A 1234 -78.26 32.66 -18.74
CA GLN A 1234 -78.77 33.95 -19.26
C GLN A 1234 -78.05 34.42 -20.54
N SER A 1235 -77.01 33.71 -20.99
CA SER A 1235 -76.21 34.09 -22.16
C SER A 1235 -76.92 33.72 -23.48
N PRO A 1236 -76.84 34.57 -24.53
CA PRO A 1236 -77.39 34.25 -25.85
C PRO A 1236 -76.75 33.00 -26.48
N LEU A 1237 -75.54 32.61 -26.04
CA LEU A 1237 -74.84 31.39 -26.46
C LEU A 1237 -75.59 30.11 -26.06
N TRP A 1238 -76.39 30.16 -24.99
CA TRP A 1238 -77.19 29.03 -24.51
C TRP A 1238 -78.24 28.58 -25.53
N HIS A 1239 -78.80 29.51 -26.31
CA HIS A 1239 -79.83 29.23 -27.30
C HIS A 1239 -79.29 29.01 -28.72
N SER A 1240 -78.04 29.39 -28.99
CA SER A 1240 -77.42 29.29 -30.31
C SER A 1240 -76.52 28.06 -30.51
N SER A 1241 -76.22 27.32 -29.45
CA SER A 1241 -75.35 26.14 -29.50
C SER A 1241 -76.14 24.92 -29.99
N PRO A 1242 -75.68 24.15 -31.00
CA PRO A 1242 -76.37 22.93 -31.41
C PRO A 1242 -76.34 21.91 -30.26
N SER A 1243 -77.51 21.45 -29.80
CA SER A 1243 -77.68 20.52 -28.67
C SER A 1243 -77.21 19.08 -28.94
N GLY A 1244 -76.20 18.87 -29.78
CA GLY A 1244 -75.86 17.53 -30.26
C GLY A 1244 -74.57 17.48 -31.06
N ARG A 1245 -73.43 17.50 -30.36
CA ARG A 1245 -72.21 16.75 -30.72
C ARG A 1245 -71.16 16.65 -29.59
N SER A 1246 -71.38 17.25 -28.43
CA SER A 1246 -70.38 17.35 -27.36
C SER A 1246 -70.80 16.83 -25.97
N SER A 1247 -72.07 16.50 -25.74
CA SER A 1247 -72.56 15.91 -24.47
C SER A 1247 -71.97 14.54 -24.10
N GLU A 1248 -71.14 13.94 -24.95
CA GLU A 1248 -70.41 12.69 -24.67
C GLU A 1248 -69.13 12.90 -23.84
N ARG A 1249 -68.44 14.06 -23.94
CA ARG A 1249 -67.10 14.24 -23.35
C ARG A 1249 -67.12 14.47 -21.85
N ALA A 1250 -68.00 15.36 -21.37
CA ALA A 1250 -68.25 15.53 -19.93
C ALA A 1250 -68.92 14.29 -19.32
N ARG A 1251 -69.81 13.61 -20.08
CA ARG A 1251 -70.40 12.32 -19.67
C ARG A 1251 -69.38 11.19 -19.56
N TRP A 1252 -68.29 11.21 -20.33
CA TRP A 1252 -67.22 10.22 -20.24
C TRP A 1252 -66.49 10.29 -18.89
N LEU A 1253 -66.27 11.50 -18.37
CA LEU A 1253 -65.71 11.73 -17.03
C LEU A 1253 -66.67 11.32 -15.91
N SER A 1254 -67.99 11.51 -16.09
CA SER A 1254 -69.00 11.09 -15.10
C SER A 1254 -69.35 9.59 -15.18
N GLY A 1255 -69.17 8.95 -16.34
CA GLY A 1255 -69.48 7.53 -16.57
C GLY A 1255 -68.31 6.58 -16.30
N GLY A 1256 -67.07 7.07 -16.37
CA GLY A 1256 -65.85 6.33 -16.08
C GLY A 1256 -65.47 6.32 -14.60
N GLY A 1257 -66.37 5.92 -13.71
CA GLY A 1257 -66.02 5.53 -12.32
C GLY A 1257 -65.36 6.59 -11.42
N LEU A 1258 -65.32 7.87 -11.78
CA LEU A 1258 -65.13 8.98 -10.83
C LEU A 1258 -66.46 9.17 -10.10
N ALA A 1259 -66.72 8.29 -9.12
CA ALA A 1259 -67.76 8.51 -8.13
C ALA A 1259 -67.30 9.67 -7.23
N LEU A 1260 -67.62 10.90 -7.67
CA LEU A 1260 -67.77 12.05 -6.79
C LEU A 1260 -69.06 11.89 -5.98
#